data_AF-A0A849S6Y0-F1
#
_entry.id   AF-A0A849S6Y0-F1
#
_cell.length_a   1.000
_cell.length_b   1.000
_cell.length_c   1.000
_cell.angle_alpha   90.00
_cell.angle_beta   90.00
_cell.angle_gamma   90.00
#
_symmetry.space_group_name_H-M   'P 1'
#
loop_
_entity.id
_entity.type
_entity.pdbx_description
1 polymer ?
#
loop_
_entity_poly.entity_id
_entity_poly.type
_entity_poly.pdbx_seq_one_letter_code
_entity_poly.pdbx_strand_id
1 'polypeptide(L)'
;MLSKKTVLLAISLGCIGLMPLQSLAQTTALKPQKVASRLALAKLLMKHKTNYFNNMRNAVFDKFVPTVLAVTNAGTEVAHSDTNVQVQGVDESDTVKVGDDGTIYQLVNNQVRIIKGFPLNALSQTATLAVPDSNFNISGIYLKNDKLVLVGSSWQNLAPPVKEGDVADTGIVGKMAPFWFWNTVSQTRVLVYDVADRAHPKQERDVLVDGDLLDSRLLGEHLYFVSRSYPQFYLFAADTATTKANSLAAKLTDMLPSLSDTKAGKTVKKTLPLSKVSYFPDFVEPDYVLASSINVLRPEQALQSTAYLGAGELLYASQKSLYLSASKYNFGDSVDGLFDYNPTTQLFKFAINKGQIDFKAAGEVAGTALNAFSLDENGDYFRIATTTQKWTETGNASVNSLFVLNKDMKTVGKLENLAKGEQIYATRFMGNRCYIVTFRLVDPLFAIDLSVPDQPKVMGELKIPGYSDYLHPYDETHLLGFGKDAAVFQSELAEADQFWAGGSAFYQGLKVALFDVADMKNPKELYSISIGDRGSQSPLLWNHKALYWDAGRHLFAFPVEVASLAKGFNAKQPWLYGEPTYQGAFVYEVTPEKGFTLKAKLSQIPDSVKPVHIDIEGYAYSYWESDATELFVDRILSIDKSLYTLSNTQLNVYSLTDFTEQARLPLSP
;
A
#
# COMPACT_ATOMS: atom_id res chain seq x y z
N MET A 1 67.48 -37.62 -5.23
CA MET A 1 68.16 -38.14 -6.44
C MET A 1 67.80 -39.61 -6.56
N LEU A 2 67.27 -40.11 -7.69
CA LEU A 2 66.92 -41.54 -7.94
C LEU A 2 65.87 -42.16 -6.97
N SER A 3 65.21 -43.31 -7.23
CA SER A 3 64.75 -43.98 -8.48
C SER A 3 63.49 -44.80 -8.08
N LYS A 4 62.30 -44.74 -8.70
CA LYS A 4 61.86 -44.99 -10.10
C LYS A 4 61.75 -46.50 -10.45
N LYS A 5 60.55 -46.90 -10.91
CA LYS A 5 60.09 -48.16 -11.56
C LYS A 5 59.79 -49.40 -10.68
N THR A 6 58.93 -50.38 -11.04
CA THR A 6 57.74 -50.54 -11.95
C THR A 6 57.30 -52.02 -11.91
N VAL A 7 56.01 -52.40 -12.04
CA VAL A 7 55.47 -53.52 -12.90
C VAL A 7 53.93 -53.71 -12.77
N LEU A 8 53.30 -54.04 -13.92
CA LEU A 8 51.93 -54.52 -14.26
C LEU A 8 50.87 -54.66 -13.15
N LEU A 9 49.67 -54.04 -13.19
CA LEU A 9 48.59 -54.07 -14.21
C LEU A 9 48.04 -55.47 -14.59
N ALA A 10 46.83 -55.80 -14.15
CA ALA A 10 45.85 -56.62 -14.89
C ALA A 10 44.42 -56.32 -14.41
N ILE A 11 43.50 -56.03 -15.34
CA ILE A 11 42.15 -55.47 -15.09
C ILE A 11 41.07 -56.57 -15.10
N SER A 12 40.00 -56.39 -14.31
CA SER A 12 38.64 -56.82 -14.69
C SER A 12 37.60 -55.76 -14.25
N LEU A 13 36.52 -55.61 -15.02
CA LEU A 13 35.52 -54.53 -14.83
C LEU A 13 34.39 -54.94 -13.88
N GLY A 14 33.88 -53.96 -13.13
CA GLY A 14 32.57 -54.00 -12.47
C GLY A 14 31.87 -52.65 -12.64
N CYS A 15 30.56 -52.66 -12.91
CA CYS A 15 29.81 -51.44 -13.22
C CYS A 15 29.61 -50.54 -12.00
N ILE A 16 29.82 -49.24 -12.17
CA ILE A 16 29.40 -48.21 -11.20
C ILE A 16 28.21 -47.46 -11.80
N GLY A 17 27.09 -47.43 -11.07
CA GLY A 17 25.91 -46.65 -11.44
C GLY A 17 26.15 -45.16 -11.22
N LEU A 18 25.72 -44.32 -12.17
CA LEU A 18 25.73 -42.86 -12.03
C LEU A 18 24.67 -42.42 -11.03
N MET A 19 25.09 -42.09 -9.81
CA MET A 19 24.29 -41.25 -8.91
C MET A 19 24.48 -39.78 -9.33
N PRO A 20 23.40 -39.00 -9.52
CA PRO A 20 23.54 -37.57 -9.74
C PRO A 20 24.03 -36.88 -8.46
N LEU A 21 25.00 -35.97 -8.58
CA LEU A 21 25.36 -35.09 -7.47
C LEU A 21 24.20 -34.13 -7.20
N GLN A 22 23.45 -34.35 -6.13
CA GLN A 22 22.62 -33.29 -5.56
C GLN A 22 23.55 -32.18 -5.03
N SER A 23 23.52 -31.02 -5.68
CA SER A 23 24.18 -29.83 -5.17
C SER A 23 23.50 -29.39 -3.88
N LEU A 24 24.20 -29.50 -2.76
CA LEU A 24 23.80 -28.87 -1.50
C LEU A 24 23.87 -27.35 -1.68
N ALA A 25 22.75 -26.74 -2.09
CA ALA A 25 22.58 -25.30 -2.10
C ALA A 25 22.75 -24.78 -0.68
N GLN A 26 23.88 -24.13 -0.41
CA GLN A 26 24.11 -23.45 0.86
C GLN A 26 23.12 -22.30 0.96
N THR A 27 22.14 -22.42 1.84
CA THR A 27 21.16 -21.36 2.11
C THR A 27 21.86 -20.16 2.71
N THR A 28 22.16 -19.17 1.86
CA THR A 28 22.79 -17.91 2.29
C THR A 28 21.88 -17.24 3.31
N ALA A 29 22.36 -17.03 4.54
CA ALA A 29 21.56 -16.39 5.56
C ALA A 29 21.19 -14.96 5.12
N LEU A 30 19.90 -14.63 5.09
CA LEU A 30 19.29 -13.38 4.60
C LEU A 30 19.66 -12.10 5.41
N LYS A 31 20.81 -12.10 6.08
CA LYS A 31 21.33 -10.94 6.82
C LYS A 31 21.98 -9.94 5.85
N PRO A 32 21.81 -8.62 6.06
CA PRO A 32 22.35 -7.60 5.17
C PRO A 32 23.87 -7.59 5.23
N GLN A 33 24.49 -7.82 4.07
CA GLN A 33 25.93 -7.85 3.89
C GLN A 33 26.44 -6.45 3.51
N LYS A 34 27.64 -6.08 3.99
CA LYS A 34 28.23 -4.77 3.66
C LYS A 34 28.88 -4.78 2.28
N VAL A 35 28.66 -3.70 1.53
CA VAL A 35 29.23 -3.54 0.19
C VAL A 35 30.71 -3.19 0.31
N ALA A 36 31.59 -4.16 0.05
CA ALA A 36 33.03 -4.04 0.32
C ALA A 36 33.77 -2.95 -0.47
N SER A 37 33.28 -2.57 -1.66
CA SER A 37 33.82 -1.46 -2.45
C SER A 37 32.82 -0.98 -3.51
N ARG A 38 33.03 0.21 -4.08
CA ARG A 38 32.24 0.69 -5.23
C ARG A 38 32.38 -0.20 -6.48
N LEU A 39 33.48 -0.92 -6.64
CA LEU A 39 33.64 -1.92 -7.71
C LEU A 39 32.82 -3.19 -7.43
N ALA A 40 32.72 -3.62 -6.17
CA ALA A 40 31.82 -4.70 -5.77
C ALA A 40 30.34 -4.29 -5.98
N LEU A 41 29.99 -3.04 -5.65
CA LEU A 41 28.68 -2.46 -5.92
C LEU A 41 28.31 -2.53 -7.41
N ALA A 42 29.19 -2.03 -8.28
CA ALA A 42 28.98 -2.08 -9.72
C ALA A 42 28.81 -3.52 -10.25
N LYS A 43 29.62 -4.47 -9.76
CA LYS A 43 29.49 -5.89 -10.12
C LYS A 43 28.18 -6.52 -9.64
N LEU A 44 27.67 -6.16 -8.45
CA LEU A 44 26.37 -6.63 -7.95
C LEU A 44 25.22 -6.12 -8.84
N LEU A 45 25.19 -4.81 -9.11
CA LEU A 45 24.15 -4.18 -9.94
C LEU A 45 24.19 -4.70 -11.39
N MET A 46 25.37 -4.89 -11.97
CA MET A 46 25.53 -5.49 -13.30
C MET A 46 25.15 -6.98 -13.35
N LYS A 47 25.42 -7.76 -12.29
CA LYS A 47 25.05 -9.19 -12.20
C LYS A 47 23.53 -9.36 -12.14
N HIS A 48 22.82 -8.50 -11.41
CA HIS A 48 21.38 -8.58 -11.22
C HIS A 48 20.61 -7.68 -12.21
N LYS A 49 21.14 -7.51 -13.43
CA LYS A 49 20.47 -6.76 -14.52
C LYS A 49 19.31 -7.59 -15.10
N THR A 50 18.15 -7.53 -14.47
CA THR A 50 16.93 -8.25 -14.87
C THR A 50 16.23 -7.64 -16.09
N ASN A 51 15.22 -8.34 -16.62
CA ASN A 51 14.52 -8.08 -17.89
C ASN A 51 13.60 -6.83 -17.91
N TYR A 52 13.77 -5.86 -17.00
CA TYR A 52 12.92 -4.66 -16.89
C TYR A 52 12.83 -3.87 -18.22
N PHE A 53 13.90 -3.86 -19.02
CA PHE A 53 13.95 -3.22 -20.33
C PHE A 53 13.37 -4.05 -21.50
N ASN A 54 13.11 -5.35 -21.31
CA ASN A 54 12.61 -6.22 -22.38
C ASN A 54 11.07 -6.32 -22.41
N ASN A 55 10.41 -6.19 -21.26
CA ASN A 55 8.96 -6.45 -21.14
C ASN A 55 8.09 -5.20 -20.93
N MET A 56 8.63 -3.97 -21.03
CA MET A 56 7.82 -2.75 -21.03
C MET A 56 7.06 -2.55 -22.36
N ARG A 57 6.04 -3.38 -22.57
CA ARG A 57 4.96 -3.13 -23.54
C ARG A 57 3.62 -3.36 -22.85
N ASN A 58 2.96 -2.24 -22.53
CA ASN A 58 1.65 -2.11 -21.87
C ASN A 58 1.68 -2.29 -20.33
N ALA A 59 1.78 -1.17 -19.63
CA ALA A 59 1.16 -0.96 -18.32
C ALA A 59 0.62 0.49 -18.31
N VAL A 60 -0.62 0.69 -17.89
CA VAL A 60 -1.26 2.01 -17.77
C VAL A 60 -1.28 2.40 -16.30
N PHE A 61 -1.12 3.70 -16.02
CA PHE A 61 -1.18 4.23 -14.66
C PHE A 61 -2.59 4.13 -14.08
N ASP A 62 -2.68 3.80 -12.79
CA ASP A 62 -3.81 4.19 -11.96
C ASP A 62 -3.30 4.63 -10.57
N LYS A 63 -4.09 5.45 -9.85
CA LYS A 63 -3.68 6.11 -8.60
C LYS A 63 -4.51 5.62 -7.42
N PHE A 64 -3.92 5.23 -6.29
CA PHE A 64 -4.55 5.39 -4.97
C PHE A 64 -3.56 5.52 -3.79
N VAL A 65 -4.09 6.06 -2.68
CA VAL A 65 -3.46 6.68 -1.50
C VAL A 65 -4.57 6.65 -0.41
N PRO A 66 -4.37 6.32 0.91
CA PRO A 66 -3.67 7.12 1.93
C PRO A 66 -3.18 6.32 3.20
N THR A 67 -2.86 7.01 4.32
CA THR A 67 -2.14 6.47 5.51
C THR A 67 -2.53 7.34 6.78
N VAL A 68 -2.81 6.87 8.03
CA VAL A 68 -3.07 7.66 9.30
C VAL A 68 -3.28 6.84 10.61
N LEU A 69 -3.23 7.30 11.89
CA LEU A 69 -3.05 8.61 12.62
C LEU A 69 -2.52 8.41 14.09
N ALA A 70 -2.14 9.51 14.77
CA ALA A 70 -2.30 9.84 16.21
C ALA A 70 -1.32 9.23 17.26
N VAL A 71 -1.14 9.75 18.49
CA VAL A 71 -1.79 10.81 19.32
C VAL A 71 -0.70 11.49 20.22
N THR A 72 -0.91 12.45 21.14
CA THR A 72 -1.79 13.65 21.13
C THR A 72 -0.90 14.88 20.82
N ASN A 73 -0.49 15.86 21.65
CA ASN A 73 -0.62 16.13 23.10
C ASN A 73 -0.03 17.54 23.40
N ALA A 74 -0.63 18.47 24.15
CA ALA A 74 -2.02 18.65 24.60
C ALA A 74 -2.23 20.12 25.09
N GLY A 75 -3.47 20.58 25.21
CA GLY A 75 -3.95 21.86 25.76
C GLY A 75 -5.41 21.69 26.24
N THR A 76 -6.24 22.73 26.34
CA THR A 76 -7.70 22.50 26.45
C THR A 76 -8.26 22.10 25.09
N GLU A 77 -8.23 20.80 24.87
CA GLU A 77 -8.43 20.06 23.61
C GLU A 77 -9.90 20.03 23.16
N VAL A 78 -10.15 20.36 21.89
CA VAL A 78 -11.47 20.19 21.26
C VAL A 78 -11.53 18.78 20.70
N ALA A 79 -12.33 17.91 21.33
CA ALA A 79 -12.47 16.52 20.90
C ALA A 79 -12.86 16.42 19.42
N HIS A 80 -12.03 15.75 18.62
CA HIS A 80 -12.26 15.51 17.20
C HIS A 80 -12.10 14.02 16.87
N SER A 81 -12.57 13.60 15.70
CA SER A 81 -12.26 12.26 15.20
C SER A 81 -10.80 12.18 14.75
N ASP A 82 -10.08 11.18 15.25
CA ASP A 82 -8.87 10.69 14.62
C ASP A 82 -9.25 9.73 13.47
N THR A 83 -8.58 9.88 12.32
CA THR A 83 -8.77 9.00 11.17
C THR A 83 -8.32 7.57 11.48
N ASN A 84 -9.02 6.59 10.90
CA ASN A 84 -8.84 5.16 11.09
C ASN A 84 -7.41 4.63 10.76
N VAL A 85 -6.85 3.82 11.67
CA VAL A 85 -5.43 3.44 11.69
C VAL A 85 -5.21 1.94 11.50
N GLN A 86 -4.04 1.52 11.02
CA GLN A 86 -3.69 0.10 11.08
C GLN A 86 -3.35 -0.35 12.52
N VAL A 87 -2.46 0.39 13.19
CA VAL A 87 -1.95 0.04 14.53
C VAL A 87 -2.06 1.26 15.45
N GLN A 88 -2.69 1.10 16.61
CA GLN A 88 -2.91 2.18 17.56
C GLN A 88 -1.59 2.79 18.05
N GLY A 89 -1.47 4.12 18.03
CA GLY A 89 -0.25 4.84 18.41
C GLY A 89 0.87 4.78 17.36
N VAL A 90 0.55 4.41 16.12
CA VAL A 90 1.42 4.51 14.95
C VAL A 90 0.73 5.42 13.93
N ASP A 91 1.20 6.66 13.82
CA ASP A 91 0.65 7.66 12.92
C ASP A 91 1.15 7.43 11.48
N GLU A 92 0.38 7.89 10.50
CA GLU A 92 0.63 7.77 9.06
C GLU A 92 0.02 9.03 8.34
N SER A 93 0.28 9.27 7.05
CA SER A 93 -0.05 10.53 6.30
C SER A 93 -1.35 10.54 5.47
N ASP A 94 -2.36 11.35 5.82
CA ASP A 94 -3.69 11.32 5.15
C ASP A 94 -3.88 12.45 4.13
N THR A 95 -5.03 12.47 3.47
CA THR A 95 -5.53 13.69 2.82
C THR A 95 -6.16 14.68 3.80
N VAL A 96 -6.59 14.29 5.01
CA VAL A 96 -7.13 15.22 6.01
C VAL A 96 -6.58 14.97 7.42
N LYS A 97 -6.22 16.05 8.13
CA LYS A 97 -5.86 16.05 9.56
C LYS A 97 -6.68 17.11 10.29
N VAL A 98 -7.01 16.86 11.56
CA VAL A 98 -7.57 17.86 12.48
C VAL A 98 -6.54 18.12 13.57
N GLY A 99 -6.46 19.36 14.05
CA GLY A 99 -5.67 19.73 15.24
C GLY A 99 -6.53 19.97 16.47
N ASP A 100 -5.89 19.99 17.64
CA ASP A 100 -6.47 20.12 18.98
C ASP A 100 -7.39 21.35 19.17
N ASP A 101 -7.30 22.36 18.29
CA ASP A 101 -8.11 23.59 18.26
C ASP A 101 -9.32 23.53 17.29
N GLY A 102 -9.50 22.42 16.59
CA GLY A 102 -10.51 22.22 15.54
C GLY A 102 -10.16 22.85 14.18
N THR A 103 -8.89 23.17 13.93
CA THR A 103 -8.39 23.50 12.58
C THR A 103 -8.29 22.22 11.75
N ILE A 104 -8.86 22.24 10.54
CA ILE A 104 -8.80 21.16 9.55
C ILE A 104 -7.73 21.50 8.51
N TYR A 105 -6.86 20.55 8.23
CA TYR A 105 -5.85 20.61 7.18
C TYR A 105 -6.27 19.62 6.09
N GLN A 106 -6.62 20.09 4.89
CA GLN A 106 -7.08 19.27 3.77
C GLN A 106 -6.09 19.35 2.61
N LEU A 107 -5.45 18.24 2.28
CA LEU A 107 -4.73 18.04 1.02
C LEU A 107 -5.74 17.78 -0.11
N VAL A 108 -5.72 18.65 -1.11
CA VAL A 108 -6.61 18.66 -2.28
C VAL A 108 -5.88 19.35 -3.44
N ASN A 109 -6.01 18.84 -4.67
CA ASN A 109 -5.38 19.41 -5.86
C ASN A 109 -3.88 19.77 -5.69
N ASN A 110 -3.15 18.92 -4.96
CA ASN A 110 -1.72 19.08 -4.62
C ASN A 110 -1.37 20.33 -3.78
N GLN A 111 -2.33 20.84 -3.01
CA GLN A 111 -2.17 21.96 -2.07
C GLN A 111 -2.82 21.60 -0.72
N VAL A 112 -2.41 22.25 0.37
CA VAL A 112 -3.04 22.04 1.69
C VAL A 112 -3.88 23.25 2.08
N ARG A 113 -5.20 23.12 2.05
CA ARG A 113 -6.12 24.13 2.62
C ARG A 113 -6.08 24.03 4.15
N ILE A 114 -6.01 25.18 4.80
CA ILE A 114 -6.09 25.32 6.26
C ILE A 114 -7.43 25.99 6.54
N ILE A 115 -8.35 25.23 7.14
CA ILE A 115 -9.74 25.62 7.36
C ILE A 115 -9.98 25.68 8.86
N LYS A 116 -10.44 26.81 9.37
CA LYS A 116 -10.89 26.93 10.75
C LYS A 116 -12.25 26.23 10.87
N GLY A 117 -12.26 24.97 11.28
CA GLY A 117 -13.48 24.19 11.48
C GLY A 117 -14.27 24.63 12.71
N PHE A 118 -13.57 25.00 13.79
CA PHE A 118 -14.16 25.36 15.08
C PHE A 118 -13.72 26.75 15.59
N PRO A 119 -14.57 27.46 16.37
CA PRO A 119 -16.01 27.26 16.52
C PRO A 119 -16.77 27.62 15.23
N LEU A 120 -17.97 27.04 15.04
CA LEU A 120 -18.72 27.15 13.77
C LEU A 120 -19.07 28.59 13.36
N ASN A 121 -19.24 29.51 14.30
CA ASN A 121 -19.49 30.93 14.02
C ASN A 121 -18.25 31.68 13.47
N ALA A 122 -17.11 30.99 13.34
CA ALA A 122 -15.88 31.46 12.69
C ALA A 122 -15.42 30.53 11.55
N LEU A 123 -16.31 29.64 11.06
CA LEU A 123 -16.03 28.68 9.99
C LEU A 123 -15.52 29.38 8.73
N SER A 124 -14.27 29.13 8.35
CA SER A 124 -13.60 29.85 7.26
C SER A 124 -12.34 29.15 6.73
N GLN A 125 -12.09 29.24 5.43
CA GLN A 125 -10.79 28.90 4.84
C GLN A 125 -9.79 30.00 5.23
N THR A 126 -8.83 29.65 6.09
CA THR A 126 -7.85 30.60 6.68
C THR A 126 -6.66 30.81 5.75
N ALA A 127 -6.18 29.76 5.09
CA ALA A 127 -5.10 29.83 4.10
C ALA A 127 -5.17 28.66 3.10
N THR A 128 -4.47 28.80 1.98
CA THR A 128 -4.09 27.67 1.10
C THR A 128 -2.58 27.64 0.99
N LEU A 129 -1.97 26.54 1.44
CA LEU A 129 -0.55 26.28 1.30
C LEU A 129 -0.30 25.55 -0.03
N ALA A 130 0.07 26.32 -1.05
CA ALA A 130 0.65 25.76 -2.27
C ALA A 130 2.12 25.34 -2.01
N VAL A 131 2.53 24.18 -2.52
CA VAL A 131 3.94 23.78 -2.52
C VAL A 131 4.73 24.56 -3.59
N PRO A 132 5.99 24.95 -3.31
CA PRO A 132 6.72 25.90 -4.14
C PRO A 132 7.16 25.37 -5.50
N ASP A 133 7.31 24.05 -5.65
CA ASP A 133 7.83 23.41 -6.86
C ASP A 133 6.77 22.52 -7.52
N SER A 134 6.45 22.78 -8.79
CA SER A 134 5.46 22.02 -9.58
C SER A 134 5.86 20.58 -9.88
N ASN A 135 7.07 20.17 -9.50
CA ASN A 135 7.58 18.80 -9.66
C ASN A 135 7.38 17.92 -8.41
N PHE A 136 6.76 18.42 -7.33
CA PHE A 136 6.49 17.66 -6.11
C PHE A 136 5.00 17.29 -6.03
N ASN A 137 4.70 15.99 -6.00
CA ASN A 137 3.37 15.48 -5.71
C ASN A 137 3.28 15.00 -4.25
N ILE A 138 2.37 15.60 -3.49
CA ILE A 138 2.12 15.25 -2.09
C ILE A 138 1.26 13.99 -2.05
N SER A 139 1.75 12.94 -1.40
CA SER A 139 1.01 11.69 -1.15
C SER A 139 0.23 11.74 0.16
N GLY A 140 0.58 12.61 1.10
CA GLY A 140 -0.23 12.87 2.28
C GLY A 140 0.41 13.86 3.27
N ILE A 141 -0.33 14.15 4.34
CA ILE A 141 0.05 15.08 5.40
C ILE A 141 0.05 14.44 6.79
N TYR A 142 0.93 14.91 7.67
CA TYR A 142 0.88 14.71 9.13
C TYR A 142 0.68 16.04 9.84
N LEU A 143 0.12 15.98 11.06
CA LEU A 143 0.06 17.12 11.97
C LEU A 143 0.58 16.68 13.34
N LYS A 144 1.52 17.45 13.93
CA LYS A 144 2.06 17.19 15.27
C LYS A 144 2.53 18.47 15.93
N ASN A 145 1.90 18.90 17.04
CA ASN A 145 2.34 20.05 17.85
C ASN A 145 2.68 21.30 17.00
N ASP A 146 1.68 21.78 16.24
CA ASP A 146 1.81 22.88 15.26
C ASP A 146 2.88 22.67 14.17
N LYS A 147 3.28 21.43 13.88
CA LYS A 147 4.08 21.06 12.71
C LYS A 147 3.25 20.26 11.71
N LEU A 148 3.01 20.87 10.56
CA LEU A 148 2.40 20.24 9.39
C LEU A 148 3.53 19.63 8.54
N VAL A 149 3.46 18.33 8.26
CA VAL A 149 4.49 17.62 7.47
C VAL A 149 3.86 17.09 6.19
N LEU A 150 4.39 17.48 5.03
CA LEU A 150 3.93 17.03 3.72
C LEU A 150 4.93 16.00 3.20
N VAL A 151 4.45 14.83 2.77
CA VAL A 151 5.29 13.74 2.25
C VAL A 151 4.79 13.26 0.89
N GLY A 152 5.70 12.87 -0.01
CA GLY A 152 5.35 12.35 -1.33
C GLY A 152 6.56 12.21 -2.28
N SER A 153 6.31 11.97 -3.57
CA SER A 153 7.35 11.85 -4.61
C SER A 153 7.55 13.17 -5.36
N SER A 154 8.80 13.47 -5.73
CA SER A 154 9.17 14.63 -6.53
C SER A 154 10.18 14.28 -7.63
N TRP A 155 10.11 14.95 -8.78
CA TRP A 155 10.86 14.55 -9.99
C TRP A 155 11.93 15.58 -10.34
N GLN A 156 13.22 15.23 -10.22
CA GLN A 156 14.27 16.09 -10.76
C GLN A 156 14.53 15.75 -12.23
N ASN A 157 14.32 16.72 -13.12
CA ASN A 157 14.85 16.66 -14.48
C ASN A 157 16.38 16.66 -14.43
N LEU A 158 17.00 15.63 -15.00
CA LEU A 158 18.42 15.58 -15.30
C LEU A 158 18.69 16.34 -16.60
N ALA A 159 19.87 16.96 -16.71
CA ALA A 159 20.36 17.40 -18.01
C ALA A 159 20.62 16.15 -18.88
N PRO A 160 20.25 16.13 -20.16
CA PRO A 160 20.52 14.98 -21.02
C PRO A 160 22.03 14.71 -21.08
N PRO A 161 22.47 13.43 -21.11
CA PRO A 161 23.89 13.07 -21.01
C PRO A 161 24.74 13.49 -22.20
N VAL A 162 24.11 13.95 -23.29
CA VAL A 162 24.73 14.54 -24.48
C VAL A 162 23.93 15.77 -24.86
N LYS A 163 24.58 16.87 -25.26
CA LYS A 163 23.86 18.04 -25.77
C LYS A 163 23.36 17.78 -27.19
N GLU A 164 22.22 18.37 -27.52
CA GLU A 164 21.71 18.39 -28.89
C GLU A 164 22.72 19.15 -29.79
N GLY A 165 23.44 18.39 -30.64
CA GLY A 165 24.56 18.86 -31.45
C GLY A 165 25.89 18.11 -31.24
N ASP A 166 26.13 17.53 -30.06
CA ASP A 166 27.37 16.77 -29.77
C ASP A 166 27.33 15.32 -30.32
N VAL A 167 26.17 14.87 -30.83
CA VAL A 167 25.99 13.53 -31.42
C VAL A 167 26.57 13.48 -32.83
N ALA A 168 27.83 13.09 -32.95
CA ALA A 168 28.44 12.75 -34.23
C ALA A 168 27.61 11.67 -34.98
N ASP A 169 27.55 11.77 -36.31
CA ASP A 169 26.52 11.12 -37.14
C ASP A 169 26.53 9.58 -37.08
N THR A 170 25.78 9.04 -36.12
CA THR A 170 25.77 7.61 -35.73
C THR A 170 24.40 6.97 -35.96
N GLY A 171 23.83 7.30 -37.13
CA GLY A 171 22.61 6.69 -37.66
C GLY A 171 21.36 6.91 -36.80
N ILE A 172 20.37 6.03 -36.99
CA ILE A 172 19.06 6.11 -36.32
C ILE A 172 19.22 5.91 -34.80
N VAL A 173 20.10 4.99 -34.37
CA VAL A 173 20.29 4.67 -32.95
C VAL A 173 20.86 5.86 -32.16
N GLY A 174 21.90 6.53 -32.69
CA GLY A 174 22.46 7.73 -32.06
C GLY A 174 21.45 8.88 -31.96
N LYS A 175 20.56 9.03 -32.94
CA LYS A 175 19.52 10.08 -32.98
C LYS A 175 18.28 9.74 -32.12
N MET A 176 18.02 8.46 -31.85
CA MET A 176 16.94 8.02 -30.94
C MET A 176 17.36 7.94 -29.47
N ALA A 177 18.66 7.77 -29.17
CA ALA A 177 19.16 7.64 -27.80
C ALA A 177 18.69 8.74 -26.82
N PRO A 178 18.60 10.05 -27.19
CA PRO A 178 18.12 11.09 -26.26
C PRO A 178 16.64 10.97 -25.87
N PHE A 179 15.82 10.27 -26.67
CA PHE A 179 14.37 10.18 -26.50
C PHE A 179 13.90 8.97 -25.68
N TRP A 180 14.76 7.95 -25.50
CA TRP A 180 14.36 6.66 -24.90
C TRP A 180 14.77 6.50 -23.44
N PHE A 181 15.64 7.38 -22.92
CA PHE A 181 15.94 7.44 -21.49
C PHE A 181 15.13 8.57 -20.87
N TRP A 182 14.23 8.24 -19.93
CA TRP A 182 13.59 9.24 -19.10
C TRP A 182 14.67 10.01 -18.32
N ASN A 183 14.88 11.28 -18.68
CA ASN A 183 15.82 12.18 -18.02
C ASN A 183 15.23 12.72 -16.70
N THR A 184 14.61 11.85 -15.91
CA THR A 184 14.02 12.15 -14.60
C THR A 184 14.53 11.15 -13.56
N VAL A 185 14.78 11.64 -12.34
CA VAL A 185 14.93 10.80 -11.15
C VAL A 185 13.88 11.21 -10.14
N SER A 186 13.19 10.21 -9.59
CA SER A 186 12.28 10.42 -8.47
C SER A 186 13.05 10.57 -7.16
N GLN A 187 12.54 11.42 -6.29
CA GLN A 187 13.04 11.68 -4.95
C GLN A 187 11.85 11.84 -4.00
N THR A 188 11.80 11.03 -2.95
CA THR A 188 10.88 11.21 -1.82
C THR A 188 11.19 12.54 -1.17
N ARG A 189 10.20 13.41 -1.08
CA ARG A 189 10.30 14.71 -0.42
C ARG A 189 9.50 14.73 0.87
N VAL A 190 10.09 15.34 1.90
CA VAL A 190 9.43 15.66 3.16
C VAL A 190 9.62 17.15 3.44
N LEU A 191 8.53 17.91 3.42
CA LEU A 191 8.50 19.31 3.88
C LEU A 191 7.94 19.37 5.30
N VAL A 192 8.53 20.19 6.16
CA VAL A 192 8.02 20.48 7.51
C VAL A 192 7.72 21.97 7.59
N TYR A 193 6.49 22.31 7.95
CA TYR A 193 6.02 23.68 8.17
C TYR A 193 5.61 23.87 9.63
N ASP A 194 6.02 25.00 10.21
CA ASP A 194 5.39 25.56 11.38
C ASP A 194 4.06 26.21 10.98
N VAL A 195 2.97 25.79 11.64
CA VAL A 195 1.60 26.29 11.40
C VAL A 195 1.02 27.00 12.64
N ALA A 196 1.88 27.37 13.61
CA ALA A 196 1.51 28.17 14.77
C ALA A 196 0.72 29.44 14.38
N ASP A 197 1.14 30.14 13.31
CA ASP A 197 0.28 31.05 12.57
C ASP A 197 -0.40 30.28 11.42
N ARG A 198 -1.71 30.03 11.55
CA ARG A 198 -2.51 29.31 10.56
C ARG A 198 -2.72 30.11 9.25
N ALA A 199 -2.54 31.43 9.27
CA ALA A 199 -2.63 32.29 8.09
C ALA A 199 -1.29 32.41 7.34
N HIS A 200 -0.16 32.21 8.02
CA HIS A 200 1.18 32.30 7.43
C HIS A 200 2.07 31.06 7.72
N PRO A 201 1.72 29.85 7.20
CA PRO A 201 2.54 28.66 7.34
C PRO A 201 3.99 28.87 6.89
N LYS A 202 4.94 28.52 7.77
CA LYS A 202 6.36 28.79 7.58
C LYS A 202 7.15 27.51 7.42
N GLN A 203 7.75 27.29 6.25
CA GLN A 203 8.60 26.13 6.01
C GLN A 203 9.86 26.18 6.91
N GLU A 204 10.05 25.16 7.74
CA GLU A 204 11.23 24.99 8.61
C GLU A 204 12.24 24.00 8.04
N ARG A 205 11.77 23.03 7.25
CA ARG A 205 12.61 21.96 6.68
C ARG A 205 12.09 21.49 5.32
N ASP A 206 13.03 21.10 4.49
CA ASP A 206 12.85 20.43 3.20
C ASP A 206 13.93 19.34 3.11
N VAL A 207 13.49 18.11 2.89
CA VAL A 207 14.32 16.91 2.84
C VAL A 207 13.99 16.16 1.57
N LEU A 208 15.02 15.80 0.80
CA LEU A 208 14.93 14.94 -0.37
C LEU A 208 15.76 13.68 -0.15
N VAL A 209 15.21 12.53 -0.54
CA VAL A 209 15.86 11.22 -0.51
C VAL A 209 15.59 10.56 -1.86
N ASP A 210 16.63 10.10 -2.56
CA ASP A 210 16.44 9.47 -3.88
C ASP A 210 15.48 8.26 -3.79
N GLY A 211 14.66 8.11 -4.83
CA GLY A 211 13.65 7.06 -4.96
C GLY A 211 12.23 7.50 -4.61
N ASP A 212 11.26 6.85 -5.23
CA ASP A 212 9.83 7.06 -4.98
C ASP A 212 9.45 6.74 -3.53
N LEU A 213 8.46 7.45 -2.99
CA LEU A 213 7.91 7.11 -1.68
C LEU A 213 7.24 5.73 -1.76
N LEU A 214 7.70 4.78 -0.95
CA LEU A 214 7.02 3.51 -0.75
C LEU A 214 5.91 3.70 0.27
N ASP A 215 6.25 4.12 1.49
CA ASP A 215 5.31 4.40 2.58
C ASP A 215 6.01 5.16 3.75
N SER A 216 5.26 5.70 4.70
CA SER A 216 5.78 6.44 5.87
C SER A 216 4.93 6.28 7.15
N ARG A 217 5.55 6.41 8.32
CA ARG A 217 4.91 6.34 9.64
C ARG A 217 5.51 7.37 10.60
N LEU A 218 4.69 8.08 11.38
CA LEU A 218 5.12 8.99 12.44
C LEU A 218 4.93 8.31 13.81
N LEU A 219 5.97 8.30 14.64
CA LEU A 219 5.89 7.79 16.00
C LEU A 219 6.52 8.79 16.98
N GLY A 220 5.70 9.33 17.88
CA GLY A 220 6.10 10.39 18.81
C GLY A 220 6.50 11.66 18.07
N GLU A 221 7.81 11.97 18.06
CA GLU A 221 8.38 13.13 17.35
C GLU A 221 9.02 12.76 15.99
N HIS A 222 8.99 11.48 15.59
CA HIS A 222 9.82 10.97 14.50
C HIS A 222 9.02 10.45 13.33
N LEU A 223 9.14 11.10 12.17
CA LEU A 223 8.73 10.52 10.91
C LEU A 223 9.79 9.52 10.45
N TYR A 224 9.37 8.29 10.22
CA TYR A 224 10.08 7.25 9.50
C TYR A 224 9.46 7.14 8.12
N PHE A 225 10.29 7.05 7.07
CA PHE A 225 9.81 6.94 5.70
C PHE A 225 10.76 6.08 4.87
N VAL A 226 10.19 5.44 3.85
CA VAL A 226 10.87 4.43 3.05
C VAL A 226 10.80 4.85 1.59
N SER A 227 11.96 4.95 0.94
CA SER A 227 12.10 5.39 -0.46
C SER A 227 12.67 4.27 -1.32
N ARG A 228 12.10 4.01 -2.51
CA ARG A 228 12.53 2.96 -3.46
C ARG A 228 13.20 3.59 -4.68
N SER A 229 14.50 3.40 -4.83
CA SER A 229 15.36 4.07 -5.83
C SER A 229 16.03 3.07 -6.77
N TYR A 230 15.74 3.15 -8.06
CA TYR A 230 16.45 2.41 -9.10
C TYR A 230 17.78 3.12 -9.46
N PRO A 231 18.96 2.55 -9.16
CA PRO A 231 20.21 3.15 -9.62
C PRO A 231 20.30 3.13 -11.14
N GLN A 232 20.75 4.22 -11.77
CA GLN A 232 20.89 4.32 -13.23
C GLN A 232 22.13 3.56 -13.77
N PHE A 233 22.39 2.35 -13.27
CA PHE A 233 23.58 1.56 -13.56
C PHE A 233 23.70 1.15 -15.04
N TYR A 234 22.61 1.22 -15.81
CA TYR A 234 22.62 0.99 -17.25
C TYR A 234 23.42 2.05 -18.03
N LEU A 235 23.59 3.26 -17.51
CA LEU A 235 24.45 4.30 -18.08
C LEU A 235 25.95 3.97 -18.00
N PHE A 236 26.32 2.96 -17.20
CA PHE A 236 27.71 2.54 -16.96
C PHE A 236 28.16 1.41 -17.90
N ALA A 237 27.34 1.05 -18.90
CA ALA A 237 27.61 0.00 -19.87
C ALA A 237 28.62 0.46 -20.95
N ALA A 238 29.89 0.55 -20.57
CA ALA A 238 30.97 0.73 -21.54
C ALA A 238 31.15 -0.52 -22.41
N ASP A 239 31.37 -0.32 -23.71
CA ASP A 239 31.79 -1.37 -24.64
C ASP A 239 33.09 -2.03 -24.16
N THR A 240 33.08 -3.35 -24.00
CA THR A 240 34.25 -4.12 -23.56
C THR A 240 35.32 -4.30 -24.64
N ALA A 241 35.04 -3.94 -25.90
CA ALA A 241 35.98 -4.12 -27.02
C ALA A 241 36.94 -2.94 -27.25
N THR A 242 36.68 -1.74 -26.71
CA THR A 242 37.48 -0.54 -27.02
C THR A 242 38.15 0.08 -25.79
N THR A 243 39.49 0.12 -25.79
CA THR A 243 40.34 0.67 -24.71
C THR A 243 40.33 2.21 -24.59
N LYS A 244 39.35 2.89 -25.19
CA LYS A 244 39.10 4.32 -24.99
C LYS A 244 37.99 4.47 -23.97
N ALA A 245 38.30 5.03 -22.80
CA ALA A 245 37.30 5.36 -21.81
C ALA A 245 36.33 6.41 -22.40
N ASN A 246 35.12 5.99 -22.76
CA ASN A 246 34.08 6.90 -23.21
C ASN A 246 33.78 7.93 -22.12
N SER A 247 33.64 9.20 -22.51
CA SER A 247 33.31 10.33 -21.63
C SER A 247 31.92 10.21 -20.97
N LEU A 248 31.11 9.22 -21.39
CA LEU A 248 29.88 8.76 -20.76
C LEU A 248 30.09 7.97 -19.45
N ALA A 249 31.33 7.84 -18.97
CA ALA A 249 31.63 7.22 -17.67
C ALA A 249 31.05 8.03 -16.49
N ALA A 250 29.77 7.81 -16.20
CA ALA A 250 29.13 8.17 -14.95
C ALA A 250 30.01 7.70 -13.78
N LYS A 251 30.17 8.55 -12.76
CA LYS A 251 31.17 8.31 -11.73
C LYS A 251 30.67 7.26 -10.76
N LEU A 252 31.59 6.52 -10.14
CA LEU A 252 31.26 5.56 -9.08
C LEU A 252 30.65 6.23 -7.81
N THR A 253 30.54 7.56 -7.76
CA THR A 253 29.69 8.32 -6.81
C THR A 253 28.21 8.22 -7.13
N ASP A 254 27.87 8.17 -8.42
CA ASP A 254 26.53 8.41 -8.97
C ASP A 254 25.69 7.11 -8.95
N MET A 255 26.29 6.04 -8.44
CA MET A 255 25.67 4.73 -8.14
C MET A 255 25.15 4.64 -6.70
N LEU A 256 25.35 5.67 -5.88
CA LEU A 256 24.98 5.72 -4.46
C LEU A 256 23.88 6.79 -4.27
N PRO A 257 22.81 6.52 -3.51
CA PRO A 257 21.71 7.46 -3.35
C PRO A 257 22.15 8.84 -2.85
N SER A 258 21.57 9.88 -3.42
CA SER A 258 21.65 11.27 -2.97
C SER A 258 20.63 11.56 -1.87
N LEU A 259 20.96 12.55 -1.04
CA LEU A 259 20.13 13.08 0.04
C LEU A 259 20.29 14.61 0.07
N SER A 260 19.22 15.35 0.31
CA SER A 260 19.22 16.78 0.63
C SER A 260 18.51 17.01 1.97
N ASP A 261 19.00 17.95 2.78
CA ASP A 261 18.40 18.34 4.06
C ASP A 261 18.67 19.84 4.28
N THR A 262 17.63 20.67 4.39
CA THR A 262 17.76 22.14 4.59
C THR A 262 17.91 22.55 6.06
N LYS A 263 18.22 21.59 6.95
CA LYS A 263 18.58 21.75 8.37
C LYS A 263 19.12 23.15 8.71
N ALA A 264 18.37 23.86 9.57
CA ALA A 264 18.70 25.19 10.09
C ALA A 264 19.03 26.24 9.00
N GLY A 265 18.27 26.22 7.89
CA GLY A 265 18.40 27.19 6.80
C GLY A 265 19.62 27.00 5.90
N LYS A 266 20.27 25.82 5.94
CA LYS A 266 21.43 25.49 5.10
C LYS A 266 21.20 24.17 4.37
N THR A 267 21.01 24.25 3.04
CA THR A 267 20.86 23.07 2.17
C THR A 267 22.14 22.25 2.12
N VAL A 268 22.12 21.06 2.73
CA VAL A 268 23.23 20.10 2.66
C VAL A 268 22.83 18.96 1.71
N LYS A 269 23.31 19.03 0.46
CA LYS A 269 23.28 17.90 -0.48
C LYS A 269 24.47 16.97 -0.21
N LYS A 270 24.21 15.67 -0.08
CA LYS A 270 25.21 14.63 0.26
C LYS A 270 24.88 13.31 -0.45
N THR A 271 25.90 12.63 -0.98
CA THR A 271 25.79 11.22 -1.37
C THR A 271 25.84 10.35 -0.11
N LEU A 272 25.00 9.32 -0.03
CA LEU A 272 25.03 8.35 1.06
C LEU A 272 26.38 7.60 1.08
N PRO A 273 27.12 7.56 2.20
CA PRO A 273 28.42 6.89 2.25
C PRO A 273 28.27 5.37 2.15
N LEU A 274 29.22 4.69 1.50
CA LEU A 274 29.17 3.25 1.25
C LEU A 274 29.00 2.40 2.53
N SER A 275 29.48 2.88 3.69
CA SER A 275 29.28 2.24 4.99
C SER A 275 27.81 2.17 5.45
N LYS A 276 26.97 3.09 4.96
CA LYS A 276 25.51 3.12 5.13
C LYS A 276 24.75 2.37 4.03
N VAL A 277 25.45 1.69 3.11
CA VAL A 277 24.86 0.79 2.11
C VAL A 277 25.11 -0.66 2.51
N SER A 278 24.08 -1.49 2.34
CA SER A 278 24.12 -2.93 2.54
C SER A 278 23.32 -3.62 1.43
N TYR A 279 23.40 -4.93 1.29
CA TYR A 279 22.54 -5.71 0.39
C TYR A 279 22.07 -6.98 1.09
N PHE A 280 20.84 -7.41 0.84
CA PHE A 280 20.41 -8.75 1.24
C PHE A 280 20.92 -9.76 0.19
N PRO A 281 21.38 -10.96 0.56
CA PRO A 281 21.76 -11.97 -0.43
C PRO A 281 20.53 -12.48 -1.19
N ASP A 282 20.76 -13.02 -2.38
CA ASP A 282 19.75 -13.70 -3.21
C ASP A 282 18.52 -12.85 -3.59
N PHE A 283 18.76 -11.53 -3.70
CA PHE A 283 17.79 -10.53 -4.14
C PHE A 283 17.45 -10.63 -5.64
N VAL A 284 16.22 -10.23 -5.98
CA VAL A 284 15.70 -10.26 -7.37
C VAL A 284 16.05 -8.99 -8.14
N GLU A 285 15.70 -7.82 -7.58
CA GLU A 285 15.84 -6.54 -8.27
C GLU A 285 17.00 -5.68 -7.70
N PRO A 286 17.78 -4.98 -8.54
CA PRO A 286 18.97 -4.22 -8.14
C PRO A 286 18.63 -2.81 -7.61
N ASP A 287 17.46 -2.62 -7.04
CA ASP A 287 16.98 -1.35 -6.48
C ASP A 287 17.46 -1.13 -5.04
N TYR A 288 17.60 0.13 -4.64
CA TYR A 288 17.80 0.50 -3.25
C TYR A 288 16.45 0.77 -2.58
N VAL A 289 16.28 0.27 -1.36
CA VAL A 289 15.36 0.89 -0.41
C VAL A 289 16.10 1.60 0.72
N LEU A 290 15.69 2.86 0.93
CA LEU A 290 16.26 3.78 1.91
C LEU A 290 15.31 3.92 3.09
N ALA A 291 15.61 3.19 4.17
CA ALA A 291 14.95 3.39 5.45
C ALA A 291 15.51 4.68 6.09
N SER A 292 14.66 5.71 6.17
CA SER A 292 15.04 7.07 6.52
C SER A 292 14.19 7.63 7.66
N SER A 293 14.70 8.59 8.42
CA SER A 293 13.93 9.28 9.45
C SER A 293 14.43 10.69 9.78
N ILE A 294 13.48 11.52 10.24
CA ILE A 294 13.72 12.84 10.79
C ILE A 294 13.00 12.98 12.14
N ASN A 295 13.40 13.97 12.95
CA ASN A 295 12.52 14.52 13.98
C ASN A 295 11.75 15.70 13.35
N VAL A 296 10.42 15.73 13.54
CA VAL A 296 9.54 16.75 12.95
C VAL A 296 9.37 17.99 13.84
N LEU A 297 9.66 17.86 15.15
CA LEU A 297 9.66 18.97 16.12
C LEU A 297 11.05 19.59 16.32
N ARG A 298 12.11 18.91 15.84
CA ARG A 298 13.53 19.28 16.00
C ARG A 298 14.23 19.32 14.64
N PRO A 299 14.02 20.36 13.80
CA PRO A 299 14.60 20.44 12.46
C PRO A 299 16.14 20.50 12.45
N GLU A 300 16.78 20.77 13.59
CA GLU A 300 18.22 20.68 13.79
C GLU A 300 18.72 19.25 14.02
N GLN A 301 17.87 18.28 14.36
CA GLN A 301 18.26 16.87 14.43
C GLN A 301 18.49 16.32 13.01
N ALA A 302 19.68 15.78 12.74
CA ALA A 302 20.09 15.40 11.38
C ALA A 302 19.35 14.17 10.84
N LEU A 303 18.91 14.25 9.57
CA LEU A 303 18.35 13.13 8.79
C LEU A 303 19.19 11.86 8.94
N GLN A 304 18.57 10.80 9.45
CA GLN A 304 19.10 9.44 9.38
C GLN A 304 18.62 8.78 8.10
N SER A 305 19.51 8.04 7.44
CA SER A 305 19.14 7.17 6.32
C SER A 305 20.14 6.02 6.21
N THR A 306 19.67 4.85 5.79
CA THR A 306 20.47 3.65 5.52
C THR A 306 19.85 2.93 4.32
N ALA A 307 20.66 2.59 3.32
CA ALA A 307 20.19 1.93 2.10
C ALA A 307 20.46 0.42 2.15
N TYR A 308 19.50 -0.34 1.64
CA TYR A 308 19.56 -1.79 1.46
C TYR A 308 19.22 -2.09 0.01
N LEU A 309 20.06 -2.84 -0.70
CA LEU A 309 19.73 -3.34 -2.03
C LEU A 309 18.78 -4.54 -1.96
N GLY A 310 17.78 -4.55 -2.82
CA GLY A 310 16.95 -5.71 -3.14
C GLY A 310 15.88 -6.05 -2.11
N ALA A 311 15.14 -5.04 -1.63
CA ALA A 311 14.04 -5.21 -0.67
C ALA A 311 13.03 -4.06 -0.78
N GLY A 312 11.77 -4.30 -0.42
CA GLY A 312 10.75 -3.27 -0.21
C GLY A 312 9.60 -3.30 -1.21
N GLU A 313 8.44 -3.74 -0.72
CA GLU A 313 7.16 -3.76 -1.42
C GLU A 313 6.05 -3.25 -0.49
N LEU A 314 5.81 -3.92 0.64
CA LEU A 314 4.91 -3.47 1.70
C LEU A 314 5.69 -2.97 2.92
N LEU A 315 5.18 -1.91 3.56
CA LEU A 315 5.57 -1.46 4.88
C LEU A 315 4.55 -1.91 5.93
N TYR A 316 5.03 -2.43 7.05
CA TYR A 316 4.26 -2.56 8.28
C TYR A 316 5.05 -1.98 9.46
N ALA A 317 4.38 -1.37 10.43
CA ALA A 317 5.01 -0.85 11.64
C ALA A 317 4.16 -1.08 12.88
N SER A 318 4.85 -1.44 13.96
CA SER A 318 4.35 -1.37 15.34
C SER A 318 5.00 -0.20 16.07
N GLN A 319 4.63 0.03 17.33
CA GLN A 319 5.28 1.05 18.17
C GLN A 319 6.78 0.83 18.42
N LYS A 320 7.32 -0.37 18.12
CA LYS A 320 8.73 -0.77 18.39
C LYS A 320 9.49 -1.32 17.18
N SER A 321 8.79 -1.75 16.13
CA SER A 321 9.36 -2.47 14.99
C SER A 321 8.85 -1.90 13.67
N LEU A 322 9.72 -1.88 12.66
CA LEU A 322 9.38 -1.63 11.26
C LEU A 322 9.70 -2.89 10.45
N TYR A 323 8.81 -3.26 9.55
CA TYR A 323 8.92 -4.45 8.71
C TYR A 323 8.78 -4.07 7.25
N LEU A 324 9.67 -4.60 6.41
CA LEU A 324 9.57 -4.52 4.95
C LEU A 324 9.39 -5.90 4.36
N SER A 325 8.45 -6.05 3.42
CA SER A 325 8.36 -7.23 2.56
C SER A 325 9.17 -7.06 1.27
N ALA A 326 9.41 -8.16 0.57
CA ALA A 326 9.75 -8.17 -0.85
C ALA A 326 9.29 -9.48 -1.49
N SER A 327 8.32 -9.42 -2.40
CA SER A 327 7.91 -10.57 -3.20
C SER A 327 8.98 -10.98 -4.21
N LYS A 328 9.34 -12.26 -4.17
CA LYS A 328 10.35 -12.92 -4.98
C LYS A 328 9.68 -13.94 -5.88
N TYR A 329 9.52 -13.55 -7.14
CA TYR A 329 8.94 -14.40 -8.18
C TYR A 329 9.98 -15.36 -8.73
N ASN A 330 10.13 -16.52 -8.07
CA ASN A 330 11.00 -17.59 -8.54
C ASN A 330 10.38 -18.25 -9.79
N PHE A 331 11.00 -18.01 -10.94
CA PHE A 331 10.84 -18.88 -12.11
C PHE A 331 11.77 -20.07 -11.92
N GLY A 332 11.23 -21.26 -11.63
CA GLY A 332 12.02 -22.49 -11.59
C GLY A 332 12.63 -22.83 -12.96
N ASP A 333 13.62 -23.73 -12.97
CA ASP A 333 14.12 -24.33 -14.20
C ASP A 333 12.95 -24.96 -14.99
N SER A 334 12.90 -24.73 -16.29
CA SER A 334 11.77 -25.17 -17.13
C SER A 334 11.78 -26.69 -17.32
N VAL A 335 10.99 -27.39 -16.50
CA VAL A 335 10.65 -28.80 -16.73
C VAL A 335 9.50 -28.83 -17.74
N ASP A 336 9.72 -29.52 -18.87
CA ASP A 336 8.75 -29.73 -19.95
C ASP A 336 8.03 -28.46 -20.48
N GLY A 337 8.70 -27.31 -20.37
CA GLY A 337 8.24 -26.03 -20.91
C GLY A 337 7.32 -25.21 -19.98
N LEU A 338 7.01 -25.73 -18.79
CA LEU A 338 6.28 -24.99 -17.75
C LEU A 338 7.26 -24.38 -16.74
N PHE A 339 7.02 -23.12 -16.34
CA PHE A 339 7.75 -22.50 -15.25
C PHE A 339 7.09 -22.87 -13.92
N ASP A 340 7.81 -23.56 -13.03
CA ASP A 340 7.34 -23.79 -11.65
C ASP A 340 7.40 -22.47 -10.86
N TYR A 341 6.29 -21.74 -10.93
CA TYR A 341 6.11 -20.42 -10.34
C TYR A 341 5.82 -20.56 -8.84
N ASN A 342 6.88 -20.41 -8.03
CA ASN A 342 6.81 -20.43 -6.57
C ASN A 342 7.16 -19.04 -6.01
N PRO A 343 6.20 -18.10 -5.93
CA PRO A 343 6.44 -16.84 -5.26
C PRO A 343 6.77 -17.07 -3.78
N THR A 344 7.74 -16.31 -3.27
CA THR A 344 8.07 -16.24 -1.84
C THR A 344 8.11 -14.77 -1.38
N THR A 345 7.75 -14.48 -0.13
CA THR A 345 7.91 -13.15 0.46
C THR A 345 9.11 -13.15 1.39
N GLN A 346 10.14 -12.36 1.07
CA GLN A 346 11.21 -12.03 2.01
C GLN A 346 10.73 -10.96 2.98
N LEU A 347 11.18 -11.05 4.24
CA LEU A 347 10.72 -10.22 5.35
C LEU A 347 11.89 -9.69 6.16
N PHE A 348 11.98 -8.37 6.30
CA PHE A 348 13.11 -7.70 6.96
C PHE A 348 12.63 -6.92 8.19
N LYS A 349 13.03 -7.37 9.38
CA LYS A 349 12.68 -6.75 10.66
C LYS A 349 13.72 -5.73 11.11
N PHE A 350 13.27 -4.51 11.35
CA PHE A 350 14.01 -3.42 11.96
C PHE A 350 13.39 -3.07 13.31
N ALA A 351 14.20 -2.71 14.30
CA ALA A 351 13.71 -2.02 15.50
C ALA A 351 13.78 -0.50 15.26
N ILE A 352 12.78 0.23 15.74
CA ILE A 352 12.70 1.69 15.64
C ILE A 352 12.72 2.33 17.03
N ASN A 353 13.56 3.34 17.23
CA ASN A 353 13.70 4.04 18.51
C ASN A 353 14.25 5.46 18.30
N LYS A 354 13.42 6.48 18.51
CA LYS A 354 13.81 7.91 18.45
C LYS A 354 14.62 8.29 17.19
N GLY A 355 14.15 7.80 16.04
CA GLY A 355 14.78 7.98 14.72
C GLY A 355 15.88 6.96 14.38
N GLN A 356 16.36 6.15 15.32
CA GLN A 356 17.23 5.02 14.99
C GLN A 356 16.40 3.92 14.28
N ILE A 357 16.99 3.32 13.24
CA ILE A 357 16.41 2.21 12.48
C ILE A 357 17.47 1.12 12.39
N ASP A 358 17.35 0.10 13.23
CA ASP A 358 18.32 -0.98 13.35
C ASP A 358 17.78 -2.27 12.74
N PHE A 359 18.42 -2.82 11.72
CA PHE A 359 18.13 -4.20 11.28
C PHE A 359 18.37 -5.19 12.43
N LYS A 360 17.43 -6.12 12.65
CA LYS A 360 17.54 -7.18 13.67
C LYS A 360 17.55 -8.59 13.06
N ALA A 361 16.61 -8.89 12.17
CA ALA A 361 16.43 -10.23 11.62
C ALA A 361 15.74 -10.22 10.25
N ALA A 362 15.90 -11.31 9.49
CA ALA A 362 15.21 -11.52 8.22
C ALA A 362 14.77 -12.98 8.05
N GLY A 363 13.66 -13.17 7.36
CA GLY A 363 13.05 -14.48 7.07
C GLY A 363 12.43 -14.50 5.68
N GLU A 364 11.89 -15.66 5.30
CA GLU A 364 11.21 -15.86 4.02
C GLU A 364 10.02 -16.81 4.22
N VAL A 365 8.90 -16.55 3.54
CA VAL A 365 7.68 -17.38 3.56
C VAL A 365 7.18 -17.63 2.14
N ALA A 366 6.32 -18.65 1.95
CA ALA A 366 5.71 -18.91 0.65
C ALA A 366 4.56 -17.94 0.35
N GLY A 367 4.35 -17.63 -0.94
CA GLY A 367 3.30 -16.73 -1.41
C GLY A 367 3.62 -15.25 -1.27
N THR A 368 2.67 -14.41 -1.67
CA THR A 368 2.69 -12.94 -1.53
C THR A 368 1.60 -12.49 -0.56
N ALA A 369 1.86 -11.44 0.22
CA ALA A 369 0.84 -10.80 1.07
C ALA A 369 -0.05 -9.86 0.24
N LEU A 370 -1.33 -9.75 0.59
CA LEU A 370 -2.28 -8.90 -0.17
C LEU A 370 -2.00 -7.41 0.05
N ASN A 371 -1.85 -7.00 1.31
CA ASN A 371 -1.64 -5.61 1.72
C ASN A 371 -1.12 -5.55 3.17
N ALA A 372 -0.93 -4.35 3.72
CA ALA A 372 -0.41 -4.18 5.08
C ALA A 372 -1.25 -4.90 6.16
N PHE A 373 -2.58 -5.04 6.03
CA PHE A 373 -3.42 -5.78 7.00
C PHE A 373 -3.20 -7.30 6.99
N SER A 374 -2.52 -7.82 5.96
CA SER A 374 -2.01 -9.19 5.95
C SER A 374 -0.79 -9.37 6.87
N LEU A 375 -0.29 -8.30 7.51
CA LEU A 375 0.92 -8.25 8.34
C LEU A 375 0.59 -7.77 9.77
N ASP A 376 1.25 -8.34 10.78
CA ASP A 376 1.06 -7.98 12.20
C ASP A 376 2.28 -8.32 13.08
N GLU A 377 2.51 -7.56 14.15
CA GLU A 377 3.38 -7.95 15.27
C GLU A 377 2.58 -8.03 16.59
N ASN A 378 2.56 -9.23 17.20
CA ASN A 378 1.98 -9.47 18.52
C ASN A 378 3.03 -10.08 19.46
N GLY A 379 3.33 -9.40 20.56
CA GLY A 379 4.38 -9.80 21.49
C GLY A 379 5.75 -9.85 20.81
N ASP A 380 6.38 -11.02 20.80
CA ASP A 380 7.66 -11.29 20.13
C ASP A 380 7.50 -11.98 18.75
N TYR A 381 6.27 -12.11 18.26
CA TYR A 381 5.96 -12.80 17.01
C TYR A 381 5.52 -11.83 15.90
N PHE A 382 6.01 -12.07 14.69
CA PHE A 382 5.50 -11.47 13.46
C PHE A 382 4.56 -12.47 12.77
N ARG A 383 3.49 -11.98 12.15
CA ARG A 383 2.42 -12.79 11.58
C ARG A 383 2.11 -12.29 10.17
N ILE A 384 1.95 -13.22 9.23
CA ILE A 384 1.74 -12.91 7.82
C ILE A 384 0.80 -13.90 7.14
N ALA A 385 -0.26 -13.39 6.51
CA ALA A 385 -1.12 -14.14 5.61
C ALA A 385 -0.66 -13.96 4.15
N THR A 386 -0.67 -15.02 3.35
CA THR A 386 -0.23 -15.00 1.94
C THR A 386 -1.10 -15.82 1.01
N THR A 387 -1.11 -15.44 -0.26
CA THR A 387 -1.62 -16.23 -1.38
C THR A 387 -0.44 -16.76 -2.21
N THR A 388 -0.42 -18.05 -2.51
CA THR A 388 0.48 -18.63 -3.54
C THR A 388 -0.38 -19.04 -4.73
N GLN A 389 -0.26 -18.33 -5.85
CA GLN A 389 -0.83 -18.79 -7.12
C GLN A 389 0.15 -19.75 -7.81
N LYS A 390 -0.35 -20.84 -8.41
CA LYS A 390 0.42 -21.75 -9.27
C LYS A 390 -0.30 -22.00 -10.58
N TRP A 391 0.44 -21.95 -11.69
CA TRP A 391 -0.01 -22.43 -12.99
C TRP A 391 0.25 -23.93 -13.10
N THR A 392 -0.76 -24.70 -13.52
CA THR A 392 -0.67 -26.15 -13.72
C THR A 392 -1.33 -26.54 -15.04
N GLU A 393 -1.06 -27.75 -15.55
CA GLU A 393 -1.70 -28.27 -16.77
C GLU A 393 -3.24 -28.28 -16.69
N THR A 394 -3.80 -28.38 -15.49
CA THR A 394 -5.25 -28.33 -15.23
C THR A 394 -5.78 -26.93 -14.86
N GLY A 395 -4.96 -25.89 -15.04
CA GLY A 395 -5.32 -24.49 -14.82
C GLY A 395 -4.67 -23.87 -13.57
N ASN A 396 -5.27 -22.78 -13.07
CA ASN A 396 -4.75 -22.05 -11.92
C ASN A 396 -5.15 -22.68 -10.59
N ALA A 397 -4.15 -23.02 -9.77
CA ALA A 397 -4.30 -23.50 -8.42
C ALA A 397 -3.70 -22.48 -7.44
N SER A 398 -4.55 -21.68 -6.80
CA SER A 398 -4.14 -20.84 -5.67
C SER A 398 -4.27 -21.59 -4.34
N VAL A 399 -3.38 -21.30 -3.40
CA VAL A 399 -3.45 -21.78 -2.01
C VAL A 399 -3.11 -20.65 -1.06
N ASN A 400 -3.94 -20.47 -0.03
CA ASN A 400 -3.75 -19.42 0.96
C ASN A 400 -3.06 -20.02 2.20
N SER A 401 -2.21 -19.23 2.86
CA SER A 401 -1.40 -19.66 4.00
C SER A 401 -1.30 -18.57 5.05
N LEU A 402 -1.00 -18.95 6.29
CA LEU A 402 -0.74 -18.05 7.40
C LEU A 402 0.51 -18.54 8.14
N PHE A 403 1.51 -17.68 8.29
CA PHE A 403 2.76 -18.00 8.96
C PHE A 403 2.93 -17.16 10.23
N VAL A 404 3.46 -17.79 11.28
CA VAL A 404 3.86 -17.14 12.53
C VAL A 404 5.36 -17.30 12.67
N LEU A 405 6.07 -16.18 12.75
CA LEU A 405 7.53 -16.09 12.82
C LEU A 405 7.94 -15.51 14.17
N ASN A 406 9.03 -16.02 14.76
CA ASN A 406 9.57 -15.49 16.01
C ASN A 406 10.41 -14.21 15.79
N LYS A 407 10.91 -13.62 16.88
CA LYS A 407 11.78 -12.43 16.87
C LYS A 407 13.03 -12.53 15.97
N ASP A 408 13.52 -13.74 15.71
CA ASP A 408 14.67 -14.02 14.84
C ASP A 408 14.25 -14.26 13.38
N MET A 409 12.98 -13.97 13.05
CA MET A 409 12.30 -14.16 11.77
C MET A 409 12.37 -15.61 11.25
N LYS A 410 12.31 -16.58 12.15
CA LYS A 410 12.11 -17.99 11.82
C LYS A 410 10.65 -18.37 12.01
N THR A 411 10.05 -19.01 11.01
CA THR A 411 8.71 -19.62 11.12
C THR A 411 8.70 -20.64 12.25
N VAL A 412 7.78 -20.45 13.20
CA VAL A 412 7.53 -21.36 14.33
C VAL A 412 6.20 -22.09 14.20
N GLY A 413 5.19 -21.47 13.59
CA GLY A 413 3.90 -22.06 13.31
C GLY A 413 3.40 -21.68 11.92
N LYS A 414 2.57 -22.54 11.32
CA LYS A 414 1.96 -22.27 10.01
C LYS A 414 0.62 -23.00 9.81
N LEU A 415 -0.25 -22.36 9.04
CA LEU A 415 -1.38 -22.98 8.34
C LEU A 415 -1.12 -22.84 6.83
N GLU A 416 -1.38 -23.90 6.08
CA GLU A 416 -1.16 -23.94 4.62
C GLU A 416 -2.37 -24.60 3.96
N ASN A 417 -2.65 -24.24 2.69
CA ASN A 417 -3.78 -24.75 1.92
C ASN A 417 -5.16 -24.31 2.43
N LEU A 418 -5.25 -23.14 3.06
CA LEU A 418 -6.53 -22.48 3.32
C LEU A 418 -7.19 -22.14 1.97
N ALA A 419 -8.48 -22.45 1.83
CA ALA A 419 -9.30 -22.23 0.63
C ALA A 419 -8.59 -22.51 -0.71
N LYS A 420 -8.36 -23.80 -1.02
CA LYS A 420 -7.72 -24.23 -2.27
C LYS A 420 -8.52 -23.77 -3.50
N GLY A 421 -7.88 -23.01 -4.38
CA GLY A 421 -8.47 -22.42 -5.58
C GLY A 421 -9.12 -21.05 -5.38
N GLU A 422 -8.98 -20.45 -4.20
CA GLU A 422 -9.44 -19.09 -3.87
C GLU A 422 -8.24 -18.20 -3.55
N GLN A 423 -8.43 -16.88 -3.46
CA GLN A 423 -7.38 -15.92 -3.07
C GLN A 423 -7.83 -15.11 -1.85
N ILE A 424 -6.89 -14.56 -1.07
CA ILE A 424 -7.22 -13.65 0.04
C ILE A 424 -7.77 -12.33 -0.50
N TYR A 425 -8.93 -11.90 0.00
CA TYR A 425 -9.55 -10.60 -0.27
C TYR A 425 -9.48 -9.64 0.92
N ALA A 426 -9.52 -10.16 2.16
CA ALA A 426 -9.21 -9.39 3.35
C ALA A 426 -8.54 -10.25 4.42
N THR A 427 -7.82 -9.59 5.34
CA THR A 427 -7.27 -10.21 6.54
C THR A 427 -7.35 -9.21 7.69
N ARG A 428 -7.66 -9.68 8.90
CA ARG A 428 -7.58 -8.86 10.12
C ARG A 428 -7.04 -9.65 11.29
N PHE A 429 -6.00 -9.11 11.93
CA PHE A 429 -5.51 -9.59 13.22
C PHE A 429 -6.20 -8.85 14.37
N MET A 430 -6.55 -9.58 15.42
CA MET A 430 -7.20 -9.08 16.65
C MET A 430 -6.61 -9.82 17.85
N GLY A 431 -5.56 -9.28 18.46
CA GLY A 431 -4.84 -9.93 19.56
C GLY A 431 -4.40 -11.35 19.16
N ASN A 432 -4.87 -12.37 19.88
CA ASN A 432 -4.56 -13.78 19.62
C ASN A 432 -5.45 -14.44 18.54
N ARG A 433 -6.18 -13.65 17.75
CA ARG A 433 -7.08 -14.11 16.69
C ARG A 433 -6.66 -13.57 15.32
N CYS A 434 -6.96 -14.29 14.25
CA CYS A 434 -6.87 -13.80 12.88
C CYS A 434 -8.12 -14.22 12.10
N TYR A 435 -8.57 -13.33 11.22
CA TYR A 435 -9.70 -13.54 10.35
C TYR A 435 -9.23 -13.35 8.91
N ILE A 436 -9.52 -14.32 8.04
CA ILE A 436 -9.14 -14.30 6.62
C ILE A 436 -10.41 -14.52 5.81
N VAL A 437 -10.61 -13.64 4.83
CA VAL A 437 -11.68 -13.70 3.82
C VAL A 437 -11.07 -14.13 2.50
N THR A 438 -11.66 -15.12 1.84
CA THR A 438 -11.21 -15.62 0.54
C THR A 438 -12.36 -15.67 -0.44
N PHE A 439 -12.10 -15.60 -1.75
CA PHE A 439 -13.19 -15.66 -2.72
C PHE A 439 -12.86 -16.42 -4.00
N ARG A 440 -13.91 -17.03 -4.55
CA ARG A 440 -14.00 -17.58 -5.91
C ARG A 440 -15.43 -17.56 -6.44
N LEU A 441 -16.40 -17.97 -5.61
CA LEU A 441 -17.85 -17.93 -5.92
C LEU A 441 -18.72 -17.56 -4.69
N VAL A 442 -18.28 -17.91 -3.49
CA VAL A 442 -18.87 -17.61 -2.16
C VAL A 442 -17.69 -17.39 -1.20
N ASP A 443 -17.79 -16.47 -0.24
CA ASP A 443 -16.69 -16.13 0.69
C ASP A 443 -16.79 -16.91 2.01
N PRO A 444 -15.81 -17.77 2.36
CA PRO A 444 -15.61 -18.26 3.72
C PRO A 444 -14.74 -17.29 4.55
N LEU A 445 -15.38 -16.57 5.48
CA LEU A 445 -14.70 -15.92 6.60
C LEU A 445 -14.15 -17.01 7.55
N PHE A 446 -12.85 -17.26 7.49
CA PHE A 446 -12.16 -18.16 8.42
C PHE A 446 -11.84 -17.46 9.74
N ALA A 447 -12.18 -18.10 10.86
CA ALA A 447 -11.74 -17.69 12.19
C ALA A 447 -10.57 -18.58 12.66
N ILE A 448 -9.43 -17.95 13.00
CA ILE A 448 -8.17 -18.65 13.28
C ILE A 448 -7.66 -18.27 14.68
N ASP A 449 -7.43 -19.29 15.51
CA ASP A 449 -6.76 -19.16 16.81
C ASP A 449 -5.24 -19.12 16.64
N LEU A 450 -4.62 -18.13 17.29
CA LEU A 450 -3.18 -17.86 17.33
C LEU A 450 -2.67 -17.71 18.77
N SER A 451 -3.44 -18.17 19.76
CA SER A 451 -3.06 -18.20 21.18
C SER A 451 -1.81 -19.06 21.46
N VAL A 452 -1.55 -20.06 20.60
CA VAL A 452 -0.39 -20.95 20.64
C VAL A 452 0.43 -20.73 19.36
N PRO A 453 1.51 -19.91 19.40
CA PRO A 453 2.20 -19.42 18.19
C PRO A 453 2.82 -20.48 17.26
N ASP A 454 3.17 -21.66 17.78
CA ASP A 454 3.70 -22.77 16.98
C ASP A 454 2.60 -23.72 16.45
N GLN A 455 1.35 -23.54 16.90
CA GLN A 455 0.19 -24.36 16.50
C GLN A 455 -1.04 -23.49 16.16
N PRO A 456 -0.94 -22.58 15.16
CA PRO A 456 -2.09 -21.84 14.64
C PRO A 456 -3.17 -22.81 14.13
N LYS A 457 -4.44 -22.54 14.42
CA LYS A 457 -5.57 -23.46 14.15
C LYS A 457 -6.77 -22.72 13.56
N VAL A 458 -7.28 -23.23 12.43
CA VAL A 458 -8.63 -22.84 11.97
C VAL A 458 -9.64 -23.39 12.98
N MET A 459 -10.50 -22.52 13.50
CA MET A 459 -11.49 -22.85 14.51
C MET A 459 -12.87 -23.07 13.88
N GLY A 460 -13.21 -22.28 12.86
CA GLY A 460 -14.46 -22.34 12.12
C GLY A 460 -14.39 -21.54 10.81
N GLU A 461 -15.38 -21.75 9.95
CA GLU A 461 -15.61 -21.00 8.70
C GLU A 461 -17.06 -20.52 8.66
N LEU A 462 -17.29 -19.29 8.19
CA LEU A 462 -18.62 -18.73 7.92
C LEU A 462 -18.72 -18.40 6.44
N LYS A 463 -19.57 -19.11 5.70
CA LYS A 463 -19.78 -18.91 4.26
C LYS A 463 -20.92 -17.93 3.99
N ILE A 464 -20.61 -16.82 3.30
CA ILE A 464 -21.56 -15.75 2.97
C ILE A 464 -21.58 -15.44 1.47
N PRO A 465 -22.73 -15.07 0.90
CA PRO A 465 -22.79 -14.39 -0.39
C PRO A 465 -22.06 -13.04 -0.32
N GLY A 466 -21.40 -12.69 -1.42
CA GLY A 466 -20.50 -11.53 -1.47
C GLY A 466 -19.06 -11.87 -1.05
N TYR A 467 -18.30 -10.83 -0.74
CA TYR A 467 -17.00 -10.89 -0.07
C TYR A 467 -16.71 -9.56 0.64
N SER A 468 -15.78 -9.55 1.61
CA SER A 468 -15.27 -8.31 2.25
C SER A 468 -13.90 -7.90 1.71
N ASP A 469 -13.74 -6.64 1.30
CA ASP A 469 -12.44 -6.03 0.97
C ASP A 469 -11.75 -5.46 2.21
N TYR A 470 -12.53 -4.96 3.18
CA TYR A 470 -12.03 -4.41 4.44
C TYR A 470 -12.75 -4.98 5.66
N LEU A 471 -11.96 -5.31 6.70
CA LEU A 471 -12.42 -5.83 7.99
C LEU A 471 -12.01 -4.87 9.12
N HIS A 472 -13.00 -4.37 9.86
CA HIS A 472 -12.83 -3.42 10.96
C HIS A 472 -13.33 -4.04 12.28
N PRO A 473 -12.49 -4.14 13.34
CA PRO A 473 -12.95 -4.55 14.67
C PRO A 473 -13.96 -3.55 15.23
N TYR A 474 -15.14 -4.05 15.59
CA TYR A 474 -16.13 -3.29 16.35
C TYR A 474 -15.80 -3.32 17.85
N ASP A 475 -15.46 -4.51 18.36
CA ASP A 475 -14.88 -4.77 19.69
C ASP A 475 -13.98 -6.03 19.64
N GLU A 476 -13.65 -6.67 20.77
CA GLU A 476 -12.83 -7.91 20.82
C GLU A 476 -13.53 -9.16 20.23
N THR A 477 -14.85 -9.09 20.09
CA THR A 477 -15.79 -10.17 19.77
C THR A 477 -16.63 -9.94 18.52
N HIS A 478 -16.63 -8.74 17.95
CA HIS A 478 -17.40 -8.38 16.76
C HIS A 478 -16.55 -7.73 15.66
N LEU A 479 -16.91 -8.01 14.40
CA LEU A 479 -16.28 -7.46 13.20
C LEU A 479 -17.31 -6.78 12.29
N LEU A 480 -16.94 -5.64 11.72
CA LEU A 480 -17.61 -5.06 10.56
C LEU A 480 -16.84 -5.44 9.28
N GLY A 481 -17.53 -6.05 8.31
CA GLY A 481 -17.02 -6.28 6.96
C GLY A 481 -17.61 -5.28 5.98
N PHE A 482 -16.76 -4.72 5.12
CA PHE A 482 -17.12 -3.82 4.03
C PHE A 482 -16.62 -4.40 2.71
N GLY A 483 -17.49 -4.51 1.70
CA GLY A 483 -17.15 -5.16 0.44
C GLY A 483 -18.29 -5.14 -0.57
N LYS A 484 -18.52 -6.29 -1.21
CA LYS A 484 -19.51 -6.47 -2.27
C LYS A 484 -20.47 -7.61 -1.97
N ASP A 485 -21.73 -7.45 -2.37
CA ASP A 485 -22.60 -8.60 -2.60
C ASP A 485 -22.20 -9.33 -3.89
N ALA A 486 -22.58 -10.60 -4.04
CA ALA A 486 -22.30 -11.36 -5.26
C ALA A 486 -23.47 -12.27 -5.66
N ALA A 487 -23.74 -12.34 -6.96
CA ALA A 487 -24.74 -13.23 -7.54
C ALA A 487 -24.05 -14.27 -8.44
N VAL A 488 -24.37 -15.55 -8.25
CA VAL A 488 -23.84 -16.64 -9.08
C VAL A 488 -24.80 -16.91 -10.25
N PHE A 489 -24.32 -16.65 -11.47
CA PHE A 489 -24.99 -17.11 -12.68
C PHE A 489 -24.65 -18.58 -12.94
N GLN A 490 -25.65 -19.39 -13.25
CA GLN A 490 -25.47 -20.74 -13.77
C GLN A 490 -26.19 -20.84 -15.12
N SER A 491 -25.50 -21.34 -16.14
CA SER A 491 -26.10 -21.52 -17.47
C SER A 491 -27.08 -22.69 -17.46
N GLU A 492 -28.32 -22.44 -17.91
CA GLU A 492 -29.29 -23.48 -18.22
C GLU A 492 -28.97 -24.21 -19.55
N LEU A 493 -28.06 -23.67 -20.37
CA LEU A 493 -27.63 -24.24 -21.64
C LEU A 493 -26.43 -25.18 -21.45
N ALA A 494 -26.62 -26.46 -21.81
CA ALA A 494 -25.57 -27.48 -21.85
C ALA A 494 -24.50 -27.24 -22.94
N GLU A 495 -24.77 -26.34 -23.89
CA GLU A 495 -23.88 -25.92 -24.98
C GLU A 495 -23.56 -24.41 -24.90
N ALA A 496 -23.58 -23.81 -23.71
CA ALA A 496 -23.01 -22.47 -23.53
C ALA A 496 -21.51 -22.47 -23.86
N ASP A 497 -20.99 -21.35 -24.37
CA ASP A 497 -19.57 -21.16 -24.66
C ASP A 497 -18.70 -21.64 -23.48
N GLN A 498 -17.59 -22.32 -23.80
CA GLN A 498 -16.73 -22.97 -22.80
C GLN A 498 -16.22 -22.03 -21.68
N PHE A 499 -16.28 -20.71 -21.91
CA PHE A 499 -16.03 -19.66 -20.92
C PHE A 499 -16.99 -19.66 -19.71
N TRP A 500 -18.23 -20.13 -19.86
CA TRP A 500 -19.28 -20.07 -18.82
C TRP A 500 -19.72 -21.44 -18.30
N ALA A 501 -19.11 -22.52 -18.81
CA ALA A 501 -19.39 -23.89 -18.40
C ALA A 501 -18.94 -24.14 -16.94
N GLY A 502 -19.90 -24.17 -16.02
CA GLY A 502 -19.67 -24.28 -14.57
C GLY A 502 -20.24 -23.11 -13.75
N GLY A 503 -20.68 -22.04 -14.41
CA GLY A 503 -21.23 -20.85 -13.76
C GLY A 503 -20.16 -19.84 -13.30
N SER A 504 -20.59 -18.65 -12.87
CA SER A 504 -19.69 -17.54 -12.52
C SER A 504 -20.34 -16.55 -11.55
N ALA A 505 -19.55 -16.02 -10.62
CA ALA A 505 -20.00 -15.00 -9.68
C ALA A 505 -19.76 -13.58 -10.24
N PHE A 506 -20.79 -12.74 -10.13
CA PHE A 506 -20.75 -11.32 -10.48
C PHE A 506 -20.99 -10.50 -9.21
N TYR A 507 -20.04 -9.62 -8.85
CA TYR A 507 -20.24 -8.65 -7.77
C TYR A 507 -21.45 -7.74 -8.06
N GLN A 508 -22.12 -7.28 -7.02
CA GLN A 508 -23.33 -6.44 -7.10
C GLN A 508 -23.10 -5.10 -6.38
N GLY A 509 -24.06 -4.66 -5.56
CA GLY A 509 -23.93 -3.49 -4.70
C GLY A 509 -22.82 -3.60 -3.66
N LEU A 510 -22.66 -2.54 -2.88
CA LEU A 510 -21.81 -2.56 -1.68
C LEU A 510 -22.51 -3.39 -0.59
N LYS A 511 -21.78 -4.29 0.06
CA LYS A 511 -22.24 -5.01 1.25
C LYS A 511 -21.56 -4.44 2.49
N VAL A 512 -22.32 -4.22 3.56
CA VAL A 512 -21.78 -4.05 4.92
C VAL A 512 -22.39 -5.12 5.81
N ALA A 513 -21.56 -5.82 6.59
CA ALA A 513 -21.97 -6.93 7.45
C ALA A 513 -21.41 -6.78 8.87
N LEU A 514 -22.16 -7.21 9.89
CA LEU A 514 -21.73 -7.30 11.28
C LEU A 514 -21.65 -8.78 11.67
N PHE A 515 -20.48 -9.22 12.15
CA PHE A 515 -20.22 -10.60 12.54
C PHE A 515 -20.05 -10.75 14.05
N ASP A 516 -20.71 -11.76 14.63
CA ASP A 516 -20.35 -12.36 15.92
C ASP A 516 -19.19 -13.33 15.69
N VAL A 517 -18.08 -13.05 16.35
CA VAL A 517 -16.88 -13.90 16.38
C VAL A 517 -16.43 -14.17 17.83
N ALA A 518 -17.35 -14.10 18.80
CA ALA A 518 -17.08 -14.42 20.19
C ALA A 518 -16.62 -15.89 20.35
N ASP A 519 -17.40 -16.83 19.77
CA ASP A 519 -17.00 -18.21 19.55
C ASP A 519 -16.43 -18.40 18.14
N MET A 520 -15.10 -18.46 18.04
CA MET A 520 -14.39 -18.69 16.79
C MET A 520 -14.72 -20.04 16.11
N LYS A 521 -15.40 -20.98 16.78
CA LYS A 521 -15.87 -22.23 16.15
C LYS A 521 -17.17 -22.07 15.38
N ASN A 522 -17.99 -21.10 15.78
CA ASN A 522 -19.32 -20.85 15.21
C ASN A 522 -19.50 -19.35 14.90
N PRO A 523 -18.63 -18.72 14.09
CA PRO A 523 -18.78 -17.33 13.67
C PRO A 523 -20.08 -17.14 12.87
N LYS A 524 -20.74 -15.98 13.01
CA LYS A 524 -22.07 -15.72 12.42
C LYS A 524 -22.13 -14.32 11.81
N GLU A 525 -22.78 -14.18 10.66
CA GLU A 525 -23.31 -12.89 10.22
C GLU A 525 -24.56 -12.61 11.05
N LEU A 526 -24.51 -11.60 11.92
CA LEU A 526 -25.66 -11.18 12.73
C LEU A 526 -26.65 -10.37 11.86
N TYR A 527 -26.09 -9.46 11.06
CA TYR A 527 -26.81 -8.56 10.19
C TYR A 527 -25.97 -8.22 8.97
N SER A 528 -26.63 -7.90 7.86
CA SER A 528 -26.00 -7.26 6.70
C SER A 528 -26.96 -6.30 6.02
N ILE A 529 -26.39 -5.38 5.24
CA ILE A 529 -27.10 -4.41 4.40
C ILE A 529 -26.44 -4.34 3.03
N SER A 530 -27.28 -4.28 1.99
CA SER A 530 -26.88 -4.03 0.60
C SER A 530 -27.15 -2.56 0.25
N ILE A 531 -26.20 -1.92 -0.43
CA ILE A 531 -26.29 -0.52 -0.86
C ILE A 531 -26.07 -0.45 -2.38
N GLY A 532 -27.16 -0.14 -3.09
CA GLY A 532 -27.22 -0.04 -4.54
C GLY A 532 -27.06 -1.37 -5.28
N ASP A 533 -26.94 -1.27 -6.60
CA ASP A 533 -26.70 -2.37 -7.52
C ASP A 533 -25.24 -2.40 -7.98
N ARG A 534 -24.91 -3.38 -8.84
CA ARG A 534 -23.62 -3.51 -9.54
C ARG A 534 -23.21 -2.18 -10.18
N GLY A 535 -22.07 -1.64 -9.78
CA GLY A 535 -21.59 -0.32 -10.21
C GLY A 535 -21.47 0.68 -9.07
N SER A 536 -22.18 0.48 -7.95
CA SER A 536 -21.99 1.27 -6.72
C SER A 536 -20.56 1.12 -6.21
N GLN A 537 -19.94 2.18 -5.69
CA GLN A 537 -18.55 2.18 -5.21
C GLN A 537 -18.36 3.00 -3.93
N SER A 538 -17.26 2.76 -3.24
CA SER A 538 -16.83 3.53 -2.08
C SER A 538 -15.31 3.48 -1.98
N PRO A 539 -14.63 4.62 -1.75
CA PRO A 539 -13.23 4.65 -1.38
C PRO A 539 -12.87 3.69 -0.23
N LEU A 540 -13.81 3.35 0.66
CA LEU A 540 -13.55 2.46 1.78
C LEU A 540 -13.02 1.07 1.39
N LEU A 541 -13.36 0.56 0.20
CA LEU A 541 -12.95 -0.79 -0.21
C LEU A 541 -11.43 -0.92 -0.43
N TRP A 542 -10.77 0.15 -0.84
CA TRP A 542 -9.30 0.18 -1.05
C TRP A 542 -8.57 1.15 -0.10
N ASN A 543 -9.31 2.03 0.58
CA ASN A 543 -8.82 3.03 1.50
C ASN A 543 -9.61 2.98 2.82
N HIS A 544 -9.04 2.32 3.83
CA HIS A 544 -9.65 2.18 5.16
C HIS A 544 -9.94 3.50 5.89
N LYS A 545 -9.41 4.63 5.43
CA LYS A 545 -9.44 5.95 6.08
C LYS A 545 -10.59 6.82 5.58
N ALA A 546 -11.31 6.32 4.58
CA ALA A 546 -12.64 6.78 4.24
C ALA A 546 -13.70 6.37 5.30
N LEU A 547 -13.37 5.45 6.23
CA LEU A 547 -14.24 5.13 7.37
C LEU A 547 -14.04 6.15 8.49
N TYR A 548 -15.09 6.93 8.75
CA TYR A 548 -15.33 7.54 10.04
C TYR A 548 -15.86 6.47 11.01
N TRP A 549 -15.22 6.32 12.17
CA TRP A 549 -15.65 5.39 13.22
C TRP A 549 -15.72 6.09 14.57
N ASP A 550 -16.85 5.92 15.26
CA ASP A 550 -17.11 6.45 16.60
C ASP A 550 -17.78 5.37 17.45
N ALA A 551 -16.94 4.53 18.06
CA ALA A 551 -17.37 3.47 18.96
C ALA A 551 -18.17 3.99 20.17
N GLY A 552 -17.93 5.23 20.61
CA GLY A 552 -18.61 5.83 21.76
C GLY A 552 -20.05 6.27 21.47
N ARG A 553 -20.37 6.56 20.20
CA ARG A 553 -21.73 6.81 19.72
C ARG A 553 -22.33 5.62 18.95
N HIS A 554 -21.59 4.52 18.80
CA HIS A 554 -21.92 3.38 17.93
C HIS A 554 -22.17 3.79 16.47
N LEU A 555 -21.50 4.86 15.99
CA LEU A 555 -21.69 5.43 14.66
C LEU A 555 -20.53 5.06 13.72
N PHE A 556 -20.85 4.76 12.47
CA PHE A 556 -19.90 4.83 11.37
C PHE A 556 -20.44 5.65 10.21
N ALA A 557 -19.54 6.25 9.44
CA ALA A 557 -19.87 6.91 8.19
C ALA A 557 -18.78 6.69 7.15
N PHE A 558 -19.18 6.63 5.89
CA PHE A 558 -18.27 6.40 4.77
C PHE A 558 -18.82 7.02 3.48
N PRO A 559 -17.95 7.49 2.56
CA PRO A 559 -18.37 8.06 1.29
C PRO A 559 -18.80 6.95 0.33
N VAL A 560 -19.90 7.16 -0.39
CA VAL A 560 -20.54 6.18 -1.26
C VAL A 560 -21.02 6.85 -2.54
N GLU A 561 -20.69 6.25 -3.68
CA GLU A 561 -21.43 6.42 -4.93
C GLU A 561 -22.39 5.23 -5.11
N VAL A 562 -23.67 5.51 -5.32
CA VAL A 562 -24.72 4.51 -5.51
C VAL A 562 -25.10 4.43 -6.97
N ALA A 563 -24.94 3.25 -7.57
CA ALA A 563 -25.55 2.91 -8.84
C ALA A 563 -26.85 2.12 -8.62
N SER A 564 -27.84 2.29 -9.50
CA SER A 564 -29.15 1.63 -9.40
C SER A 564 -29.58 1.07 -10.76
N LEU A 565 -30.13 -0.15 -10.79
CA LEU A 565 -30.72 -0.75 -11.98
C LEU A 565 -32.15 -0.25 -12.17
N ALA A 566 -32.43 0.42 -13.30
CA ALA A 566 -33.75 0.99 -13.61
C ALA A 566 -34.91 -0.04 -13.66
N LYS A 567 -34.60 -1.34 -13.71
CA LYS A 567 -35.56 -2.46 -13.69
C LYS A 567 -35.37 -3.40 -12.48
N GLY A 568 -34.48 -3.03 -11.55
CA GLY A 568 -34.01 -3.89 -10.46
C GLY A 568 -33.10 -5.03 -10.91
N PHE A 569 -32.57 -5.77 -9.94
CA PHE A 569 -31.70 -6.93 -10.16
C PHE A 569 -32.44 -8.09 -10.87
N ASN A 570 -31.77 -8.69 -11.86
CA ASN A 570 -32.23 -9.90 -12.55
C ASN A 570 -31.19 -11.02 -12.44
N ALA A 571 -31.53 -12.13 -11.77
CA ALA A 571 -30.65 -13.29 -11.61
C ALA A 571 -30.27 -13.99 -12.93
N LYS A 572 -31.01 -13.76 -14.03
CA LYS A 572 -30.65 -14.23 -15.38
C LYS A 572 -29.76 -13.24 -16.15
N GLN A 573 -29.46 -12.06 -15.60
CA GLN A 573 -28.59 -11.03 -16.19
C GLN A 573 -27.70 -10.31 -15.14
N PRO A 574 -27.02 -11.00 -14.20
CA PRO A 574 -26.32 -10.38 -13.07
C PRO A 574 -25.03 -9.61 -13.45
N TRP A 575 -24.68 -9.56 -14.73
CA TRP A 575 -23.60 -8.75 -15.28
C TRP A 575 -24.01 -7.30 -15.60
N LEU A 576 -25.31 -6.99 -15.64
CA LEU A 576 -25.80 -5.63 -15.90
C LEU A 576 -25.35 -4.67 -14.78
N TYR A 577 -24.83 -3.51 -15.18
CA TYR A 577 -24.52 -2.42 -14.25
C TYR A 577 -25.74 -1.52 -14.09
N GLY A 578 -25.93 -1.01 -12.88
CA GLY A 578 -26.81 0.14 -12.62
C GLY A 578 -26.16 1.44 -13.09
N GLU A 579 -26.99 2.45 -13.26
CA GLU A 579 -26.54 3.82 -13.54
C GLU A 579 -26.27 4.56 -12.22
N PRO A 580 -25.27 5.45 -12.12
CA PRO A 580 -25.11 6.30 -10.94
C PRO A 580 -26.40 7.06 -10.62
N THR A 581 -26.67 7.25 -9.32
CA THR A 581 -27.92 7.87 -8.83
C THR A 581 -27.73 8.77 -7.61
N TYR A 582 -26.66 8.58 -6.84
CA TYR A 582 -26.35 9.38 -5.65
C TYR A 582 -24.84 9.36 -5.37
N GLN A 583 -24.28 10.46 -4.88
CA GLN A 583 -22.98 10.49 -4.21
C GLN A 583 -23.09 11.26 -2.89
N GLY A 584 -22.45 10.75 -1.84
CA GLY A 584 -22.33 11.44 -0.55
C GLY A 584 -21.88 10.50 0.56
N ALA A 585 -21.92 10.96 1.82
CA ALA A 585 -21.69 10.08 2.96
C ALA A 585 -22.98 9.36 3.39
N PHE A 586 -22.91 8.06 3.63
CA PHE A 586 -23.94 7.34 4.39
C PHE A 586 -23.51 7.25 5.86
N VAL A 587 -24.41 7.55 6.79
CA VAL A 587 -24.18 7.49 8.24
C VAL A 587 -25.08 6.44 8.87
N TYR A 588 -24.51 5.53 9.64
CA TYR A 588 -25.20 4.42 10.29
C TYR A 588 -24.90 4.37 11.80
N GLU A 589 -25.92 4.04 12.60
CA GLU A 589 -25.76 3.47 13.95
C GLU A 589 -25.71 1.95 13.80
N VAL A 590 -24.81 1.27 14.52
CA VAL A 590 -24.71 -0.20 14.50
C VAL A 590 -24.44 -0.76 15.90
N THR A 591 -25.22 -1.76 16.30
CA THR A 591 -25.08 -2.45 17.59
C THR A 591 -25.34 -3.96 17.43
N PRO A 592 -24.68 -4.85 18.19
CA PRO A 592 -24.91 -6.29 18.13
C PRO A 592 -26.37 -6.73 18.40
N GLU A 593 -27.16 -5.90 19.09
CA GLU A 593 -28.54 -6.20 19.47
C GLU A 593 -29.60 -5.72 18.47
N LYS A 594 -29.25 -4.78 17.57
CA LYS A 594 -30.19 -4.16 16.62
C LYS A 594 -29.73 -4.21 15.16
N GLY A 595 -28.46 -4.48 14.91
CA GLY A 595 -27.86 -4.35 13.59
C GLY A 595 -27.75 -2.90 13.13
N PHE A 596 -27.89 -2.68 11.82
CA PHE A 596 -27.68 -1.39 11.16
C PHE A 596 -28.93 -0.53 11.12
N THR A 597 -28.84 0.71 11.61
CA THR A 597 -29.85 1.75 11.43
C THR A 597 -29.27 2.91 10.63
N LEU A 598 -29.75 3.13 9.40
CA LEU A 598 -29.38 4.31 8.60
C LEU A 598 -29.87 5.58 9.33
N LYS A 599 -28.96 6.51 9.60
CA LYS A 599 -29.24 7.77 10.30
C LYS A 599 -29.34 8.95 9.32
N ALA A 600 -28.46 9.00 8.32
CA ALA A 600 -28.45 10.07 7.33
C ALA A 600 -27.80 9.66 6.01
N LYS A 601 -28.16 10.39 4.95
CA LYS A 601 -27.48 10.42 3.65
C LYS A 601 -27.08 11.87 3.36
N LEU A 602 -25.78 12.16 3.38
CA LEU A 602 -25.24 13.52 3.34
C LEU A 602 -24.56 13.79 1.99
N SER A 603 -25.33 14.30 1.04
CA SER A 603 -24.84 14.74 -0.28
C SER A 603 -24.36 16.19 -0.20
N GLN A 604 -23.31 16.51 -0.95
CA GLN A 604 -22.93 17.90 -1.27
C GLN A 604 -23.43 18.33 -2.66
N ILE A 605 -23.73 17.37 -3.55
CA ILE A 605 -24.35 17.60 -4.86
C ILE A 605 -25.81 18.07 -4.66
N PRO A 606 -26.24 19.20 -5.26
CA PRO A 606 -27.63 19.67 -5.18
C PRO A 606 -28.63 18.73 -5.85
N ASP A 607 -29.84 18.62 -5.31
CA ASP A 607 -30.90 17.74 -5.84
C ASP A 607 -31.32 18.04 -7.29
N SER A 608 -31.05 19.26 -7.80
CA SER A 608 -31.30 19.63 -9.20
C SER A 608 -30.25 19.07 -10.17
N VAL A 609 -29.07 18.69 -9.69
CA VAL A 609 -28.01 18.06 -10.48
C VAL A 609 -28.31 16.56 -10.58
N LYS A 610 -28.15 16.01 -11.78
CA LYS A 610 -28.36 14.59 -12.09
C LYS A 610 -27.24 14.10 -13.01
N PRO A 611 -26.92 12.80 -13.00
CA PRO A 611 -26.03 12.21 -13.99
C PRO A 611 -26.53 12.45 -15.42
N VAL A 612 -25.59 12.61 -16.35
CA VAL A 612 -25.88 12.68 -17.79
C VAL A 612 -25.98 11.25 -18.31
N HIS A 613 -27.08 10.95 -19.00
CA HIS A 613 -27.37 9.66 -19.62
C HIS A 613 -27.21 9.77 -21.14
N ILE A 614 -26.49 8.85 -21.76
CA ILE A 614 -26.27 8.77 -23.21
C ILE A 614 -26.51 7.33 -23.68
N ASP A 615 -27.43 7.15 -24.63
CA ASP A 615 -27.58 5.89 -25.38
C ASP A 615 -26.79 6.00 -26.69
N ILE A 616 -25.85 5.08 -26.91
CA ILE A 616 -25.11 4.93 -28.16
C ILE A 616 -25.33 3.51 -28.68
N GLU A 617 -26.04 3.39 -29.80
CA GLU A 617 -26.33 2.12 -30.50
C GLU A 617 -26.98 1.03 -29.62
N GLY A 618 -27.72 1.41 -28.57
CA GLY A 618 -28.37 0.51 -27.62
C GLY A 618 -27.54 0.23 -26.36
N TYR A 619 -26.37 0.86 -26.21
CA TYR A 619 -25.58 0.87 -24.98
C TYR A 619 -25.82 2.18 -24.24
N ALA A 620 -26.55 2.09 -23.12
CA ALA A 620 -26.75 3.21 -22.20
C ALA A 620 -25.53 3.37 -21.27
N TYR A 621 -25.04 4.60 -21.16
CA TYR A 621 -23.98 5.02 -20.24
C TYR A 621 -24.46 6.23 -19.46
N SER A 622 -24.26 6.22 -18.13
CA SER A 622 -24.55 7.35 -17.26
C SER A 622 -23.35 7.69 -16.38
N TYR A 623 -23.06 8.99 -16.25
CA TYR A 623 -21.91 9.51 -15.50
C TYR A 623 -22.22 10.88 -14.88
N TRP A 624 -21.44 11.30 -13.88
CA TRP A 624 -21.50 12.66 -13.34
C TRP A 624 -20.58 13.58 -14.12
N GLU A 625 -21.08 14.74 -14.52
CA GLU A 625 -20.26 15.80 -15.13
C GLU A 625 -19.19 16.31 -14.14
N SER A 626 -18.09 16.85 -14.66
CA SER A 626 -16.93 17.34 -13.89
C SER A 626 -17.32 18.16 -12.67
N ASP A 627 -18.22 19.11 -12.89
CA ASP A 627 -18.73 20.10 -11.95
C ASP A 627 -19.43 19.45 -10.73
N ALA A 628 -19.99 18.25 -10.92
CA ALA A 628 -20.59 17.45 -9.86
C ALA A 628 -19.55 16.55 -9.16
N THR A 629 -18.53 16.06 -9.90
CA THR A 629 -17.43 15.27 -9.29
C THR A 629 -16.59 16.08 -8.32
N GLU A 630 -16.43 17.39 -8.54
CA GLU A 630 -15.75 18.30 -7.60
C GLU A 630 -16.50 18.50 -6.26
N LEU A 631 -17.76 18.03 -6.17
CA LEU A 631 -18.58 17.97 -4.95
C LEU A 631 -18.66 16.56 -4.35
N PHE A 632 -17.88 15.59 -4.84
CA PHE A 632 -17.88 14.24 -4.26
C PHE A 632 -17.32 14.26 -2.84
N VAL A 633 -18.10 13.74 -1.89
CA VAL A 633 -17.62 13.53 -0.51
C VAL A 633 -16.58 12.42 -0.53
N ASP A 634 -15.37 12.71 -0.05
CA ASP A 634 -14.23 11.79 0.03
C ASP A 634 -13.70 11.57 1.46
N ARG A 635 -14.06 12.47 2.39
CA ARG A 635 -13.75 12.34 3.82
C ARG A 635 -14.92 12.76 4.68
N ILE A 636 -15.03 12.08 5.82
CA ILE A 636 -15.93 12.40 6.92
C ILE A 636 -15.11 12.46 8.20
N LEU A 637 -15.31 13.50 9.01
CA LEU A 637 -14.67 13.70 10.32
C LEU A 637 -15.65 14.33 11.31
N SER A 638 -15.32 14.41 12.59
CA SER A 638 -16.09 15.16 13.59
C SER A 638 -15.23 16.09 14.43
N ILE A 639 -15.85 17.16 14.94
CA ILE A 639 -15.27 18.12 15.89
C ILE A 639 -16.37 18.58 16.87
N ASP A 640 -16.11 18.43 18.17
CA ASP A 640 -17.06 18.52 19.30
C ASP A 640 -18.35 17.72 19.08
N LYS A 641 -19.39 18.40 18.57
CA LYS A 641 -20.76 17.87 18.38
C LYS A 641 -21.21 17.94 16.92
N SER A 642 -20.27 18.14 15.99
CA SER A 642 -20.57 18.30 14.58
C SER A 642 -19.81 17.28 13.73
N LEU A 643 -20.49 16.72 12.73
CA LEU A 643 -19.94 15.88 11.67
C LEU A 643 -19.67 16.76 10.46
N TYR A 644 -18.56 16.52 9.76
CA TYR A 644 -18.12 17.29 8.61
C TYR A 644 -17.99 16.35 7.42
N THR A 645 -18.53 16.72 6.26
CA THR A 645 -18.19 16.08 4.98
C THR A 645 -17.30 17.01 4.17
N LEU A 646 -16.33 16.44 3.45
CA LEU A 646 -15.38 17.20 2.63
C LEU A 646 -15.31 16.64 1.21
N SER A 647 -15.33 17.54 0.24
CA SER A 647 -15.06 17.30 -1.19
C SER A 647 -13.91 18.18 -1.68
N ASN A 648 -13.63 18.13 -2.98
CA ASN A 648 -12.63 19.01 -3.60
C ASN A 648 -13.01 20.50 -3.56
N THR A 649 -14.29 20.87 -3.46
CA THR A 649 -14.73 22.27 -3.54
C THR A 649 -15.70 22.72 -2.44
N GLN A 650 -16.12 21.84 -1.54
CA GLN A 650 -17.07 22.21 -0.48
C GLN A 650 -16.86 21.41 0.81
N LEU A 651 -17.12 22.07 1.94
CA LEU A 651 -17.23 21.47 3.27
C LEU A 651 -18.64 21.75 3.81
N ASN A 652 -19.33 20.72 4.27
CA ASN A 652 -20.62 20.84 4.96
C ASN A 652 -20.47 20.36 6.40
N VAL A 653 -21.17 21.03 7.30
CA VAL A 653 -21.19 20.74 8.75
C VAL A 653 -22.60 20.35 9.15
N TYR A 654 -22.72 19.26 9.90
CA TYR A 654 -23.99 18.70 10.36
C TYR A 654 -23.93 18.43 11.87
N SER A 655 -25.07 18.54 12.56
CA SER A 655 -25.18 18.14 13.96
C SER A 655 -25.00 16.62 14.12
N LEU A 656 -24.17 16.16 15.07
CA LEU A 656 -24.05 14.72 15.41
C LEU A 656 -25.30 14.14 16.11
N THR A 657 -26.28 14.98 16.47
CA THR A 657 -27.47 14.56 17.22
C THR A 657 -28.61 14.14 16.28
N ASP A 658 -28.77 14.86 15.17
CA ASP A 658 -29.91 14.75 14.25
C ASP A 658 -29.53 14.91 12.76
N PHE A 659 -28.24 15.11 12.46
CA PHE A 659 -27.68 15.27 11.11
C PHE A 659 -28.26 16.43 10.30
N THR A 660 -28.83 17.42 10.97
CA THR A 660 -29.25 18.70 10.35
C THR A 660 -28.02 19.49 9.90
N GLU A 661 -28.05 20.09 8.69
CA GLU A 661 -26.97 20.94 8.19
C GLU A 661 -26.91 22.25 9.00
N GLN A 662 -25.78 22.49 9.66
CA GLN A 662 -25.51 23.64 10.51
C GLN A 662 -24.77 24.75 9.77
N ALA A 663 -23.90 24.38 8.82
CA ALA A 663 -23.13 25.32 8.01
C ALA A 663 -22.64 24.68 6.71
N ARG A 664 -22.34 25.52 5.72
CA ARG A 664 -21.76 25.14 4.43
C ARG A 664 -20.70 26.16 4.04
N LEU A 665 -19.52 25.68 3.68
CA LEU A 665 -18.38 26.49 3.26
C LEU A 665 -17.94 26.02 1.86
N PRO A 666 -18.27 26.77 0.79
CA PRO A 666 -17.57 26.65 -0.48
C PRO A 666 -16.08 26.94 -0.27
N LEU A 667 -15.23 26.07 -0.80
CA LEU A 667 -13.77 26.17 -0.71
C LEU A 667 -13.21 26.65 -2.05
N SER A 668 -12.28 27.60 -1.99
CA SER A 668 -11.57 28.07 -3.20
C SER A 668 -10.62 26.97 -3.70
N PRO A 669 -10.58 26.69 -5.02
CA PRO A 669 -9.73 25.67 -5.65
C PRO A 669 -8.30 25.59 -5.11
#